data_AF-A0A3M1E0K4-F1
#
_entry.id   AF-A0A3M1E0K4-F1
#
_cell.length_a   1.000
_cell.length_b   1.000
_cell.length_c   1.000
_cell.angle_alpha   90.00
_cell.angle_beta   90.00
_cell.angle_gamma   90.00
#
_symmetry.space_group_name_H-M   'P 1'
#
loop_
_entity.id
_entity.type
_entity.pdbx_description
1 polymer ?
#
loop_
_entity_poly.entity_id
_entity_poly.type
_entity_poly.pdbx_seq_one_letter_code
_entity_poly.pdbx_strand_id
1 'polypeptide(L)'
;MWHFDPYSALLGAGTMLLLLLLWSLVREPVQRRWQEVQATFREAVGRATAGLEARYRERVVRWAQSAHALAPLGPLEQFFVPPALLPPFPHPSPEQETVPDRVPLPPDLLLQGYRRLVITGGPGSGRTTLLAHLALNPLSGGGPSWVPLYVYLPALNWPLPEGPKVDPLQPLVQGALGAVDAPSVASSVLRQAVQGGRALILADGWDELAPEFRAQATSWLVGLASAFPDNFWIVTTAAQNYAPLTEAGFVPVHLLPWERPQMRDFLTRLPTPEPFPLEQATDRLMSLYHKTGSLLDVALCAAALLQEETPRARSELYRRALEKWESSLPAPPQPSRKELKGSARESPEETAGEEVTSEEQGERTEGVPAEPAVETPPRSPRQILSLLALQMQQENRFVLSRQELEKAVRDLLFPDPERERPRALVSWAMKALQSPREAGSGTPALVPRGPEGYAFAHPLWQAFLAAEEMGTHPPDILIQHLEDPLWEPVVDFYAEWGTMEPVIHAWFSRPDDLWRTRLCRAARWVAVAPAGAPWRNGAMALLGRALLAPDLPEPIRWELFQALVRTEDPGVPIFLRHALQHPQEEIRTLAARAMAMLRERAELSGLIRALGDSSERVRTAAAHALGELGTPGALEALIQVLTEGDDLLRVEAARSLARTGEEGRKVLQEAMEHPDFLVRRAAAYGLGEIPALWAREMLEKAIREDREWIVRSAASAALAEREKQAKPTLVHAPPVVSEMAWLIAWAAERGEGVGLGGAAFGPLLRALVEGNAPVRLAAAQTLGLVGRPEHADALRKALSDPSPEVARTAFWALRELSLRYGLQTEKG
;
A
#
# COMPACT_ATOMS: atom_id res chain seq x y z
N MET A 1 -13.84 99.23 0.31
CA MET A 1 -13.15 99.02 -0.99
C MET A 1 -11.97 98.10 -0.75
N TRP A 2 -12.15 96.80 -0.99
CA TRP A 2 -11.01 95.88 -1.11
C TRP A 2 -10.32 96.23 -2.42
N HIS A 3 -9.13 96.82 -2.35
CA HIS A 3 -8.29 97.01 -3.52
C HIS A 3 -7.79 95.63 -3.93
N PHE A 4 -8.42 95.04 -4.95
CA PHE A 4 -7.88 93.88 -5.63
C PHE A 4 -6.58 94.33 -6.28
N ASP A 5 -5.45 93.96 -5.67
CA ASP A 5 -4.14 94.22 -6.23
C ASP A 5 -3.84 93.10 -7.23
N PRO A 6 -3.93 93.38 -8.55
CA PRO A 6 -3.75 92.36 -9.57
C PRO A 6 -2.34 91.75 -9.52
N TYR A 7 -1.36 92.45 -8.93
CA TYR A 7 0.02 91.96 -8.82
C TYR A 7 0.14 90.80 -7.84
N SER A 8 -0.53 90.85 -6.68
CA SER A 8 -0.51 89.77 -5.69
C SER A 8 -1.31 88.55 -6.16
N ALA A 9 -2.40 88.75 -6.91
CA ALA A 9 -3.14 87.67 -7.57
C ALA A 9 -2.32 86.99 -8.68
N LEU A 10 -1.59 87.77 -9.50
CA LEU A 10 -0.68 87.25 -10.53
C LEU A 10 0.53 86.51 -9.93
N LEU A 11 1.09 87.01 -8.82
CA LEU A 11 2.15 86.32 -8.07
C LEU A 11 1.65 85.00 -7.46
N GLY A 12 0.44 84.98 -6.91
CA GLY A 12 -0.21 83.76 -6.42
C GLY A 12 -0.48 82.75 -7.52
N ALA A 13 -1.01 83.18 -8.67
CA ALA A 13 -1.23 82.33 -9.83
C ALA A 13 0.09 81.80 -10.41
N GLY A 14 1.12 82.65 -10.49
CA GLY A 14 2.45 82.28 -10.97
C GLY A 14 3.16 81.27 -10.06
N THR A 15 3.07 81.45 -8.74
CA THR A 15 3.63 80.48 -7.77
C THR A 15 2.88 79.15 -7.79
N MET A 16 1.56 79.16 -7.94
CA MET A 16 0.77 77.93 -8.08
C MET A 16 1.08 77.19 -9.39
N LEU A 17 1.23 77.91 -10.51
CA LEU A 17 1.68 77.35 -11.78
C LEU A 17 3.10 76.77 -11.66
N LEU A 18 4.00 77.47 -10.98
CA LEU A 18 5.36 76.99 -10.72
C LEU A 18 5.36 75.70 -9.89
N LEU A 19 4.54 75.63 -8.83
CA LEU A 19 4.40 74.45 -7.98
C LEU A 19 3.79 73.26 -8.73
N LEU A 20 2.79 73.50 -9.59
CA LEU A 20 2.20 72.47 -10.44
C LEU A 20 3.20 71.97 -11.49
N LEU A 21 4.02 72.86 -12.05
CA LEU A 21 5.07 72.52 -13.02
C LEU A 21 6.22 71.75 -12.35
N LEU A 22 6.63 72.17 -11.14
CA LEU A 22 7.59 71.43 -10.30
C LEU A 22 7.04 70.05 -9.92
N TRP A 23 5.77 69.94 -9.53
CA TRP A 23 5.12 68.66 -9.24
C TRP A 23 5.04 67.78 -10.49
N SER A 24 4.70 68.33 -11.67
CA SER A 24 4.68 67.54 -12.92
C SER A 24 6.07 67.06 -13.32
N LEU A 25 7.11 67.87 -13.08
CA LEU A 25 8.51 67.50 -13.34
C LEU A 25 9.02 66.42 -12.37
N VAL A 26 8.53 66.39 -11.13
CA VAL A 26 8.95 65.43 -10.09
C VAL A 26 8.08 64.16 -10.07
N ARG A 27 6.82 64.23 -10.50
CA ARG A 27 5.86 63.12 -10.45
C ARG A 27 6.30 61.91 -11.27
N GLU A 28 6.67 62.09 -12.53
CA GLU A 28 7.14 60.98 -13.38
C GLU A 28 8.40 60.29 -12.83
N PRO A 29 9.49 60.99 -12.48
CA PRO A 29 10.68 60.34 -11.95
C PRO A 29 10.45 59.68 -10.59
N VAL A 30 9.60 60.24 -9.71
CA VAL A 30 9.23 59.60 -8.44
C VAL A 30 8.39 58.35 -8.68
N GLN A 31 7.44 58.38 -9.62
CA GLN A 31 6.65 57.19 -9.97
C GLN A 31 7.50 56.08 -10.58
N ARG A 32 8.43 56.42 -11.50
CA ARG A 32 9.38 55.45 -12.08
C ARG A 32 10.28 54.84 -10.99
N ARG A 33 10.84 55.66 -10.11
CA ARG A 33 11.69 55.20 -9.01
C ARG A 33 10.92 54.35 -7.98
N TRP A 34 9.65 54.67 -7.75
CA TRP A 34 8.77 53.86 -6.90
C TRP A 34 8.41 52.51 -7.56
N GLN A 35 8.16 52.49 -8.86
CA GLN A 35 7.96 51.23 -9.62
C GLN A 35 9.24 50.38 -9.65
N GLU A 36 10.41 51.00 -9.81
CA GLU A 36 11.71 50.33 -9.73
C GLU A 36 11.93 49.73 -8.34
N VAL A 37 11.70 50.49 -7.27
CA VAL A 37 11.80 50.00 -5.87
C VAL A 37 10.81 48.86 -5.63
N GLN A 38 9.58 48.96 -6.12
CA GLN A 38 8.60 47.87 -6.03
C GLN A 38 9.05 46.63 -6.81
N ALA A 39 9.64 46.79 -7.99
CA ALA A 39 10.18 45.68 -8.78
C ALA A 39 11.37 45.03 -8.06
N THR A 40 12.33 45.83 -7.55
CA THR A 40 13.51 45.31 -6.83
C THR A 40 13.08 44.61 -5.53
N PHE A 41 12.08 45.15 -4.84
CA PHE A 41 11.52 44.54 -3.63
C PHE A 41 10.79 43.22 -3.96
N ARG A 42 9.99 43.17 -5.03
CA ARG A 42 9.34 41.91 -5.49
C ARG A 42 10.38 40.87 -5.90
N GLU A 43 11.47 41.27 -6.56
CA GLU A 43 12.57 40.38 -6.91
C GLU A 43 13.34 39.87 -5.68
N ALA A 44 13.58 40.74 -4.69
CA ALA A 44 14.25 40.36 -3.44
C ALA A 44 13.38 39.40 -2.61
N VAL A 45 12.08 39.70 -2.47
CA VAL A 45 11.10 38.81 -1.83
C VAL A 45 11.00 37.49 -2.60
N GLY A 46 10.92 37.53 -3.94
CA GLY A 46 10.90 36.36 -4.81
C GLY A 46 12.13 35.45 -4.63
N ARG A 47 13.33 36.04 -4.54
CA ARG A 47 14.57 35.31 -4.23
C ARG A 47 14.56 34.70 -2.82
N ALA A 48 14.05 35.44 -1.83
CA ALA A 48 13.94 34.94 -0.45
C ALA A 48 12.94 33.78 -0.34
N THR A 49 11.78 33.88 -1.00
CA THR A 49 10.77 32.81 -1.03
C THR A 49 11.26 31.58 -1.80
N ALA A 50 11.98 31.78 -2.92
CA ALA A 50 12.59 30.68 -3.65
C ALA A 50 13.66 29.95 -2.82
N GLY A 51 14.46 30.69 -2.04
CA GLY A 51 15.43 30.11 -1.11
C GLY A 51 14.79 29.33 0.04
N LEU A 52 13.67 29.79 0.58
CA LEU A 52 12.89 29.06 1.58
C LEU A 52 12.23 27.80 1.00
N GLU A 53 11.66 27.88 -0.21
CA GLU A 53 11.09 26.72 -0.91
C GLU A 53 12.16 25.66 -1.17
N ALA A 54 13.35 26.06 -1.66
CA ALA A 54 14.46 25.14 -1.89
C ALA A 54 14.91 24.42 -0.61
N ARG A 55 15.09 25.16 0.50
CA ARG A 55 15.43 24.57 1.81
C ARG A 55 14.37 23.61 2.34
N TYR A 56 13.10 23.92 2.11
CA TYR A 56 12.01 23.01 2.45
C TYR A 56 12.07 21.74 1.58
N ARG A 57 12.27 21.87 0.26
CA ARG A 57 12.43 20.73 -0.66
C ARG A 57 13.61 19.83 -0.26
N GLU A 58 14.74 20.39 0.15
CA GLU A 58 15.88 19.61 0.67
C GLU A 58 15.51 18.77 1.90
N ARG A 59 14.59 19.25 2.76
CA ARG A 59 14.10 18.48 3.90
C ARG A 59 13.11 17.40 3.47
N VAL A 60 12.26 17.68 2.50
CA VAL A 60 11.40 16.65 1.88
C VAL A 60 12.24 15.54 1.25
N VAL A 61 13.32 15.89 0.55
CA VAL A 61 14.27 14.90 0.02
C VAL A 61 14.85 14.05 1.15
N ARG A 62 15.36 14.66 2.22
CA ARG A 62 15.88 13.91 3.38
C ARG A 62 14.85 12.97 4.01
N TRP A 63 13.61 13.43 4.15
CA TRP A 63 12.52 12.58 4.61
C TRP A 63 12.28 11.40 3.65
N ALA A 64 12.15 11.67 2.35
CA ALA A 64 11.90 10.64 1.34
C ALA A 64 13.02 9.58 1.31
N GLN A 65 14.28 10.00 1.47
CA GLN A 65 15.44 9.10 1.59
C GLN A 65 15.45 8.26 2.88
N SER A 66 14.68 8.65 3.90
CA SER A 66 14.51 7.85 5.13
C SER A 66 13.26 6.96 5.12
N ALA A 67 12.36 7.13 4.15
CA ALA A 67 11.05 6.50 4.09
C ALA A 67 11.06 5.08 3.48
N HIS A 68 12.15 4.34 3.68
CA HIS A 68 12.31 2.94 3.27
C HIS A 68 13.25 2.17 4.20
N ALA A 69 13.18 0.84 4.17
CA ALA A 69 13.92 -0.01 5.12
C ALA A 69 15.42 -0.09 4.82
N LEU A 70 15.80 0.16 3.56
CA LEU A 70 17.17 0.09 3.07
C LEU A 70 17.90 1.44 3.13
N ALA A 71 17.34 2.45 3.81
CA ALA A 71 17.94 3.78 3.92
C ALA A 71 19.41 3.77 4.38
N PRO A 72 19.85 2.87 5.30
CA PRO A 72 21.27 2.77 5.65
C PRO A 72 22.20 2.31 4.52
N LEU A 73 21.67 1.62 3.50
CA LEU A 73 22.46 1.04 2.41
C LEU A 73 22.64 1.99 1.22
N GLY A 74 21.78 3.00 1.08
CA GLY A 74 21.81 3.90 -0.08
C GLY A 74 20.51 4.66 -0.29
N PRO A 75 20.47 5.55 -1.29
CA PRO A 75 19.31 6.37 -1.60
C PRO A 75 18.15 5.56 -2.20
N LEU A 76 16.92 6.05 -2.03
CA LEU A 76 15.70 5.41 -2.49
C LEU A 76 15.71 5.15 -4.00
N GLU A 77 16.20 6.08 -4.81
CA GLU A 77 16.25 5.97 -6.28
C GLU A 77 17.07 4.76 -6.74
N GLN A 78 18.07 4.35 -5.96
CA GLN A 78 18.86 3.16 -6.25
C GLN A 78 17.99 1.90 -6.16
N PHE A 79 17.17 1.77 -5.13
CA PHE A 79 16.43 0.55 -4.82
C PHE A 79 14.98 0.55 -5.32
N PHE A 80 14.46 1.70 -5.77
CA PHE A 80 13.07 1.84 -6.15
C PHE A 80 12.77 1.12 -7.47
N VAL A 81 11.98 0.06 -7.38
CA VAL A 81 11.35 -0.58 -8.54
C VAL A 81 9.89 -0.10 -8.62
N PRO A 82 9.47 0.55 -9.71
CA PRO A 82 8.12 1.08 -9.83
C PRO A 82 7.05 0.00 -9.65
N PRO A 83 6.11 0.13 -8.68
CA PRO A 83 5.00 -0.79 -8.56
C PRO A 83 4.00 -0.59 -9.70
N ALA A 84 3.33 -1.67 -10.09
CA ALA A 84 2.19 -1.59 -10.98
C ALA A 84 0.96 -1.12 -10.20
N LEU A 85 0.18 -0.21 -10.79
CA LEU A 85 -0.99 0.39 -10.14
C LEU A 85 -2.25 0.02 -10.92
N LEU A 86 -3.25 -0.53 -10.25
CA LEU A 86 -4.51 -0.89 -10.88
C LEU A 86 -5.49 0.30 -10.81
N PRO A 87 -5.81 0.96 -11.94
CA PRO A 87 -6.82 2.01 -11.97
C PRO A 87 -8.24 1.44 -11.74
N PRO A 88 -9.25 2.29 -11.51
CA PRO A 88 -10.64 1.85 -11.53
C PRO A 88 -11.04 1.38 -12.93
N PHE A 89 -12.24 0.82 -13.07
CA PHE A 89 -12.81 0.55 -14.39
C PHE A 89 -12.88 1.84 -15.23
N PRO A 90 -12.65 1.74 -16.55
CA PRO A 90 -12.87 2.88 -17.44
C PRO A 90 -14.35 3.28 -17.42
N HIS A 91 -14.63 4.50 -17.88
CA HIS A 91 -16.01 4.95 -17.93
C HIS A 91 -16.87 4.02 -18.80
N PRO A 92 -18.05 3.62 -18.28
CA PRO A 92 -18.90 2.66 -18.95
C PRO A 92 -19.53 3.25 -20.20
N SER A 93 -19.56 2.47 -21.28
CA SER A 93 -20.25 2.80 -22.52
C SER A 93 -21.05 1.59 -23.02
N PRO A 94 -22.34 1.74 -23.35
CA PRO A 94 -23.16 0.66 -23.91
C PRO A 94 -22.78 0.30 -25.36
N GLU A 95 -21.83 1.00 -25.98
CA GLU A 95 -21.25 0.63 -27.28
C GLU A 95 -20.21 -0.49 -27.15
N GLN A 96 -19.78 -0.82 -25.94
CA GLN A 96 -18.80 -1.85 -25.66
C GLN A 96 -19.48 -3.21 -25.46
N GLU A 97 -19.08 -4.20 -26.25
CA GLU A 97 -19.51 -5.60 -26.06
C GLU A 97 -18.70 -6.30 -24.96
N THR A 98 -17.49 -5.82 -24.69
CA THR A 98 -16.57 -6.36 -23.68
C THR A 98 -15.98 -5.23 -22.84
N VAL A 99 -15.70 -5.53 -21.57
CA VAL A 99 -14.96 -4.60 -20.71
C VAL A 99 -13.48 -4.66 -21.11
N PRO A 100 -12.85 -3.55 -21.50
CA PRO A 100 -11.42 -3.54 -21.74
C PRO A 100 -10.67 -3.88 -20.44
N ASP A 101 -9.61 -4.68 -20.57
CA ASP A 101 -8.78 -5.04 -19.43
C ASP A 101 -8.21 -3.79 -18.75
N ARG A 102 -8.17 -3.82 -17.42
CA ARG A 102 -7.54 -2.75 -16.64
C ARG A 102 -6.03 -2.86 -16.81
N VAL A 103 -5.48 -2.05 -17.70
CA VAL A 103 -4.04 -1.96 -17.92
C VAL A 103 -3.38 -1.34 -16.68
N PRO A 104 -2.42 -2.03 -16.03
CA PRO A 104 -1.71 -1.45 -14.91
C PRO A 104 -0.96 -0.18 -15.32
N LEU A 105 -1.06 0.85 -14.50
CA LEU A 105 -0.47 2.16 -14.71
C LEU A 105 0.88 2.24 -13.97
N PRO A 106 1.96 2.72 -14.59
CA PRO A 106 3.18 3.08 -13.87
C PRO A 106 2.98 4.34 -13.01
N PRO A 107 3.70 4.50 -11.89
CA PRO A 107 3.58 5.64 -10.99
C PRO A 107 3.72 7.02 -11.65
N ASP A 108 4.61 7.15 -12.62
CA ASP A 108 4.91 8.42 -13.29
C ASP A 108 3.70 9.02 -14.04
N LEU A 109 2.75 8.17 -14.44
CA LEU A 109 1.55 8.61 -15.15
C LEU A 109 0.40 9.01 -14.19
N LEU A 110 0.52 8.76 -12.88
CA LEU A 110 -0.50 9.13 -11.91
C LEU A 110 -0.79 10.63 -11.95
N LEU A 111 0.27 11.44 -12.04
CA LEU A 111 0.18 12.90 -11.97
C LEU A 111 -0.36 13.56 -13.25
N GLN A 112 -0.66 12.77 -14.29
CA GLN A 112 -1.23 13.22 -15.56
C GLN A 112 -2.77 13.09 -15.61
N GLY A 113 -3.36 12.28 -14.72
CA GLY A 113 -4.80 12.05 -14.66
C GLY A 113 -5.54 12.96 -13.69
N TYR A 114 -6.58 12.40 -13.08
CA TYR A 114 -7.42 13.06 -12.10
C TYR A 114 -6.65 13.51 -10.84
N ARG A 115 -6.98 14.69 -10.32
CA ARG A 115 -6.22 15.36 -9.24
C ARG A 115 -6.51 14.85 -7.82
N ARG A 116 -7.51 13.99 -7.61
CA ARG A 116 -7.89 13.47 -6.29
C ARG A 116 -7.85 11.94 -6.29
N LEU A 117 -6.77 11.38 -5.77
CA LEU A 117 -6.49 9.96 -5.80
C LEU A 117 -6.38 9.38 -4.40
N VAL A 118 -6.85 8.15 -4.23
CA VAL A 118 -6.57 7.35 -3.04
C VAL A 118 -5.78 6.12 -3.44
N ILE A 119 -4.58 5.96 -2.88
CA ILE A 119 -3.71 4.79 -3.08
C ILE A 119 -4.04 3.78 -1.99
N THR A 120 -4.49 2.61 -2.40
CA THR A 120 -4.87 1.53 -1.47
C THR A 120 -3.83 0.41 -1.49
N GLY A 121 -3.60 -0.20 -0.33
CA GLY A 121 -2.65 -1.33 -0.19
C GLY A 121 -2.63 -1.86 1.24
N GLY A 122 -2.13 -3.10 1.41
CA GLY A 122 -1.96 -3.71 2.72
C GLY A 122 -0.81 -3.10 3.54
N PRO A 123 -0.68 -3.45 4.83
CA PRO A 123 0.47 -3.09 5.65
C PRO A 123 1.77 -3.58 5.00
N GLY A 124 2.76 -2.70 4.86
CA GLY A 124 4.06 -3.04 4.25
C GLY A 124 4.04 -3.18 2.72
N SER A 125 2.94 -2.84 2.03
CA SER A 125 2.88 -2.94 0.56
C SER A 125 3.67 -1.86 -0.20
N GLY A 126 4.32 -0.93 0.51
CA GLY A 126 5.11 0.16 -0.09
C GLY A 126 4.37 1.48 -0.31
N ARG A 127 3.20 1.70 0.32
CA ARG A 127 2.40 2.95 0.21
C ARG A 127 3.24 4.20 0.50
N THR A 128 3.86 4.28 1.67
CA THR A 128 4.72 5.41 2.07
C THR A 128 5.94 5.56 1.16
N THR A 129 6.54 4.45 0.73
CA THR A 129 7.69 4.45 -0.20
C THR A 129 7.31 4.99 -1.58
N LEU A 130 6.09 4.69 -2.06
CA LEU A 130 5.56 5.30 -3.29
C LEU A 130 5.34 6.81 -3.12
N LEU A 131 4.80 7.27 -1.99
CA LEU A 131 4.69 8.71 -1.71
C LEU A 131 6.06 9.40 -1.69
N ALA A 132 7.06 8.76 -1.07
CA ALA A 132 8.44 9.26 -1.05
C ALA A 132 9.01 9.39 -2.47
N HIS A 133 8.79 8.39 -3.34
CA HIS A 133 9.19 8.46 -4.74
C HIS A 133 8.51 9.62 -5.50
N LEU A 134 7.20 9.81 -5.31
CA LEU A 134 6.45 10.92 -5.92
C LEU A 134 6.93 12.29 -5.41
N ALA A 135 7.35 12.37 -4.14
CA ALA A 135 7.91 13.59 -3.57
C ALA A 135 9.29 13.95 -4.15
N LEU A 136 10.10 12.95 -4.54
CA LEU A 136 11.40 13.14 -5.19
C LEU A 136 11.27 13.50 -6.67
N ASN A 137 10.27 12.94 -7.36
CA ASN A 137 10.06 13.12 -8.80
C ASN A 137 8.72 13.81 -9.12
N PRO A 138 8.46 15.03 -8.64
CA PRO A 138 7.19 15.72 -8.90
C PRO A 138 6.99 16.10 -10.37
N LEU A 139 8.04 16.04 -11.20
CA LEU A 139 8.05 16.55 -12.58
C LEU A 139 7.74 15.50 -13.66
N SER A 140 7.56 14.22 -13.33
CA SER A 140 7.37 13.12 -14.31
C SER A 140 6.12 13.26 -15.21
N GLY A 141 5.26 14.27 -15.00
CA GLY A 141 4.00 14.48 -15.71
C GLY A 141 3.92 15.69 -16.65
N GLY A 142 5.02 16.37 -16.97
CA GLY A 142 5.02 17.54 -17.88
C GLY A 142 4.24 18.77 -17.38
N GLY A 143 3.88 18.80 -16.08
CA GLY A 143 3.12 19.87 -15.43
C GLY A 143 3.98 20.91 -14.70
N PRO A 144 3.36 21.82 -13.91
CA PRO A 144 4.09 22.79 -13.08
C PRO A 144 5.00 22.10 -12.05
N SER A 145 6.07 22.76 -11.62
CA SER A 145 6.95 22.28 -10.55
C SER A 145 6.19 22.19 -9.23
N TRP A 146 5.58 21.03 -8.95
CA TRP A 146 4.82 20.80 -7.73
C TRP A 146 5.70 20.93 -6.50
N VAL A 147 5.16 21.54 -5.44
CA VAL A 147 5.75 21.58 -4.10
C VAL A 147 5.17 20.41 -3.31
N PRO A 148 5.96 19.37 -2.97
CA PRO A 148 5.47 18.22 -2.22
C PRO A 148 5.23 18.55 -0.74
N LEU A 149 4.01 18.30 -0.26
CA LEU A 149 3.62 18.42 1.14
C LEU A 149 3.27 17.02 1.67
N TYR A 150 4.22 16.37 2.35
CA TYR A 150 3.97 15.10 3.02
C TYR A 150 3.37 15.34 4.41
N VAL A 151 2.23 14.70 4.69
CA VAL A 151 1.54 14.79 5.98
C VAL A 151 1.16 13.39 6.45
N TYR A 152 1.71 12.96 7.57
CA TYR A 152 1.27 11.74 8.24
C TYR A 152 0.05 12.06 9.12
N LEU A 153 -1.14 11.64 8.67
CA LEU A 153 -2.42 12.02 9.28
C LEU A 153 -2.53 11.66 10.77
N PRO A 154 -2.08 10.48 11.24
CA PRO A 154 -2.15 10.11 12.65
C PRO A 154 -1.34 11.01 13.59
N ALA A 155 -0.35 11.76 13.07
CA ALA A 155 0.47 12.67 13.86
C ALA A 155 -0.11 14.08 13.99
N LEU A 156 -1.28 14.36 13.39
CA LEU A 156 -1.98 15.62 13.63
C LEU A 156 -2.62 15.61 15.03
N ASN A 157 -2.83 16.79 15.60
CA ASN A 157 -3.46 16.94 16.91
C ASN A 157 -4.99 16.78 16.78
N TRP A 158 -5.47 15.54 16.80
CA TRP A 158 -6.90 15.22 16.77
C TRP A 158 -7.56 15.39 18.15
N PRO A 159 -8.83 15.84 18.22
CA PRO A 159 -9.64 16.37 17.12
C PRO A 159 -9.10 17.71 16.62
N LEU A 160 -9.23 17.95 15.30
CA LEU A 160 -8.79 19.22 14.71
C LEU A 160 -9.67 20.39 15.22
N PRO A 161 -9.11 21.59 15.39
CA PRO A 161 -9.88 22.76 15.79
C PRO A 161 -10.92 23.14 14.72
N GLU A 162 -12.16 23.38 15.15
CA GLU A 162 -13.27 23.76 14.27
C GLU A 162 -13.80 25.17 14.58
N GLY A 163 -14.24 25.88 13.54
CA GLY A 163 -14.91 27.17 13.68
C GLY A 163 -14.59 28.17 12.55
N PRO A 164 -15.41 29.23 12.40
CA PRO A 164 -15.30 30.17 11.27
C PRO A 164 -14.03 31.03 11.28
N LYS A 165 -13.33 31.11 12.41
CA LYS A 165 -12.06 31.85 12.57
C LYS A 165 -10.84 30.94 12.52
N VAL A 166 -11.02 29.62 12.42
CA VAL A 166 -9.92 28.66 12.33
C VAL A 166 -9.48 28.59 10.88
N ASP A 167 -8.18 28.73 10.67
CA ASP A 167 -7.59 28.61 9.35
C ASP A 167 -7.50 27.11 8.96
N PRO A 168 -8.25 26.66 7.94
CA PRO A 168 -8.34 25.24 7.60
C PRO A 168 -7.02 24.68 7.04
N LEU A 169 -6.11 25.54 6.56
CA LEU A 169 -4.79 25.15 6.08
C LEU A 169 -3.78 24.96 7.22
N GLN A 170 -4.06 25.46 8.42
CA GLN A 170 -3.12 25.41 9.53
C GLN A 170 -2.71 23.97 9.88
N PRO A 171 -3.63 22.99 10.04
CA PRO A 171 -3.23 21.61 10.33
C PRO A 171 -2.40 20.98 9.20
N LEU A 172 -2.74 21.26 7.93
CA LEU A 172 -2.01 20.75 6.76
C LEU A 172 -0.57 21.27 6.76
N VAL A 173 -0.39 22.57 6.95
CA VAL A 173 0.92 23.23 6.90
C VAL A 173 1.77 22.84 8.10
N GLN A 174 1.21 22.79 9.31
CA GLN A 174 1.94 22.36 10.50
C GLN A 174 2.32 20.87 10.43
N GLY A 175 1.41 20.03 9.94
CA GLY A 175 1.70 18.62 9.68
C GLY A 175 2.83 18.43 8.69
N ALA A 176 2.82 19.17 7.57
CA ALA A 176 3.85 19.11 6.55
C ALA A 176 5.22 19.58 7.06
N LEU A 177 5.26 20.65 7.85
CA LEU A 177 6.49 21.12 8.47
C LEU A 177 7.02 20.12 9.49
N GLY A 178 6.15 19.59 10.35
CA GLY A 178 6.52 18.63 11.38
C GLY A 178 7.02 17.30 10.82
N ALA A 179 6.45 16.83 9.71
CA ALA A 179 6.84 15.54 9.11
C ALA A 179 8.27 15.54 8.53
N VAL A 180 8.80 16.71 8.15
CA VAL A 180 10.15 16.86 7.59
C VAL A 180 11.08 17.70 8.47
N ASP A 181 10.67 17.96 9.72
CA ASP A 181 11.39 18.80 10.69
C ASP A 181 11.72 20.22 10.13
N ALA A 182 10.84 20.79 9.33
CA ALA A 182 11.04 22.12 8.74
C ALA A 182 10.70 23.27 9.72
N PRO A 183 11.45 24.38 9.68
CA PRO A 183 11.18 25.52 10.54
C PRO A 183 9.85 26.21 10.17
N SER A 184 9.18 26.78 11.17
CA SER A 184 7.89 27.49 11.00
C SER A 184 7.91 28.62 9.97
N VAL A 185 9.08 29.21 9.70
CA VAL A 185 9.27 30.26 8.67
C VAL A 185 8.88 29.77 7.26
N ALA A 186 8.98 28.46 6.98
CA ALA A 186 8.55 27.89 5.70
C ALA A 186 7.02 27.82 5.53
N SER A 187 6.23 28.09 6.58
CA SER A 187 4.76 28.08 6.54
C SER A 187 4.19 28.99 5.44
N SER A 188 4.79 30.16 5.22
CA SER A 188 4.35 31.12 4.19
C SER A 188 4.46 30.55 2.77
N VAL A 189 5.56 29.85 2.48
CA VAL A 189 5.81 29.23 1.17
C VAL A 189 4.84 28.08 0.92
N LEU A 190 4.58 27.23 1.92
CA LEU A 190 3.62 26.12 1.79
C LEU A 190 2.20 26.63 1.55
N ARG A 191 1.79 27.68 2.28
CA ARG A 191 0.50 28.34 2.07
C ARG A 191 0.37 28.91 0.67
N GLN A 192 1.41 29.61 0.21
CA GLN A 192 1.45 30.17 -1.13
C GLN A 192 1.39 29.07 -2.22
N ALA A 193 2.02 27.92 -1.98
CA ALA A 193 1.97 26.79 -2.90
C ALA A 193 0.55 26.19 -3.00
N VAL A 194 -0.13 25.96 -1.86
CA VAL A 194 -1.50 25.41 -1.84
C VAL A 194 -2.50 26.41 -2.43
N GLN A 195 -2.42 27.69 -2.03
CA GLN A 195 -3.31 28.73 -2.56
C GLN A 195 -3.08 29.00 -4.04
N GLY A 196 -1.85 28.79 -4.53
CA GLY A 196 -1.47 28.97 -5.92
C GLY A 196 -1.68 27.75 -6.82
N GLY A 197 -2.28 26.65 -6.33
CA GLY A 197 -2.53 25.46 -7.14
C GLY A 197 -1.26 24.70 -7.55
N ARG A 198 -0.16 24.85 -6.80
CA ARG A 198 1.15 24.21 -7.09
C ARG A 198 1.55 23.17 -6.04
N ALA A 199 0.66 22.78 -5.14
CA ALA A 199 0.96 21.78 -4.12
C ALA A 199 0.65 20.35 -4.60
N LEU A 200 1.55 19.43 -4.29
CA LEU A 200 1.33 17.98 -4.33
C LEU A 200 1.16 17.54 -2.87
N ILE A 201 -0.09 17.35 -2.45
CA ILE A 201 -0.44 16.93 -1.09
C ILE A 201 -0.38 15.40 -1.02
N LEU A 202 0.50 14.89 -0.17
CA LEU A 202 0.72 13.46 0.08
C LEU A 202 0.28 13.16 1.52
N ALA A 203 -1.00 12.82 1.70
CA ALA A 203 -1.59 12.51 3.00
C ALA A 203 -1.48 11.00 3.28
N ASP A 204 -0.73 10.62 4.31
CA ASP A 204 -0.37 9.23 4.58
C ASP A 204 -1.06 8.69 5.83
N GLY A 205 -1.45 7.41 5.81
CA GLY A 205 -1.95 6.68 6.96
C GLY A 205 -3.38 7.03 7.38
N TRP A 206 -4.32 7.19 6.44
CA TRP A 206 -5.72 7.43 6.80
C TRP A 206 -6.33 6.26 7.59
N ASP A 207 -5.94 5.02 7.27
CA ASP A 207 -6.35 3.80 7.98
C ASP A 207 -5.77 3.70 9.40
N GLU A 208 -4.65 4.38 9.65
CA GLU A 208 -3.96 4.42 10.95
C GLU A 208 -4.55 5.49 11.89
N LEU A 209 -5.57 6.23 11.45
CA LEU A 209 -6.34 7.10 12.33
C LEU A 209 -7.25 6.28 13.26
N ALA A 210 -7.36 6.74 14.51
CA ALA A 210 -8.35 6.22 15.44
C ALA A 210 -9.76 6.32 14.80
N PRO A 211 -10.61 5.28 14.92
CA PRO A 211 -11.89 5.21 14.20
C PRO A 211 -12.78 6.44 14.39
N GLU A 212 -12.79 7.03 15.58
CA GLU A 212 -13.55 8.23 15.94
C GLU A 212 -13.14 9.49 15.15
N PHE A 213 -11.88 9.59 14.70
CA PHE A 213 -11.38 10.76 13.97
C PHE A 213 -11.45 10.62 12.45
N ARG A 214 -11.69 9.42 11.91
CA ARG A 214 -11.72 9.17 10.45
C ARG A 214 -12.77 10.02 9.74
N ALA A 215 -13.95 10.20 10.34
CA ALA A 215 -15.01 11.03 9.76
C ALA A 215 -14.60 12.52 9.71
N GLN A 216 -14.02 13.05 10.79
CA GLN A 216 -13.51 14.42 10.83
C GLN A 216 -12.38 14.61 9.81
N ALA A 217 -11.45 13.65 9.73
CA ALA A 217 -10.33 13.68 8.80
C ALA A 217 -10.78 13.71 7.33
N THR A 218 -11.73 12.85 6.97
CA THR A 218 -12.32 12.85 5.63
C THR A 218 -12.99 14.19 5.33
N SER A 219 -13.86 14.69 6.23
CA SER A 219 -14.53 15.97 6.02
C SER A 219 -13.53 17.12 5.82
N TRP A 220 -12.46 17.15 6.61
CA TRP A 220 -11.40 18.15 6.51
C TRP A 220 -10.63 18.07 5.19
N LEU A 221 -10.17 16.87 4.79
CA LEU A 221 -9.46 16.66 3.52
C LEU A 221 -10.32 17.08 2.32
N VAL A 222 -11.61 16.78 2.38
CA VAL A 222 -12.56 17.08 1.31
C VAL A 222 -12.88 18.56 1.22
N GLY A 223 -13.04 19.22 2.36
CA GLY A 223 -13.18 20.67 2.44
C GLY A 223 -11.98 21.36 1.81
N LEU A 224 -10.77 20.90 2.11
CA LEU A 224 -9.53 21.42 1.51
C LEU A 224 -9.42 21.14 0.01
N ALA A 225 -9.66 19.90 -0.42
CA ALA A 225 -9.58 19.53 -1.84
C ALA A 225 -10.63 20.25 -2.70
N SER A 226 -11.77 20.59 -2.10
CA SER A 226 -12.83 21.38 -2.75
C SER A 226 -12.52 22.87 -2.78
N ALA A 227 -11.91 23.40 -1.72
CA ALA A 227 -11.48 24.80 -1.66
C ALA A 227 -10.28 25.09 -2.59
N PHE A 228 -9.40 24.10 -2.82
CA PHE A 228 -8.20 24.25 -3.65
C PHE A 228 -8.09 23.12 -4.69
N PRO A 229 -8.95 23.11 -5.73
CA PRO A 229 -9.08 22.01 -6.69
C PRO A 229 -7.90 21.87 -7.66
N ASP A 230 -7.11 22.92 -7.86
CA ASP A 230 -5.96 22.91 -8.78
C ASP A 230 -4.75 22.15 -8.25
N ASN A 231 -4.70 21.88 -6.94
CA ASN A 231 -3.65 21.07 -6.33
C ASN A 231 -3.86 19.57 -6.59
N PHE A 232 -2.78 18.81 -6.50
CA PHE A 232 -2.82 17.35 -6.55
C PHE A 232 -2.98 16.78 -5.14
N TRP A 233 -3.96 15.90 -4.94
CA TRP A 233 -4.29 15.29 -3.66
C TRP A 233 -4.14 13.78 -3.77
N ILE A 234 -3.22 13.21 -2.99
CA ILE A 234 -3.02 11.77 -2.87
C ILE A 234 -3.17 11.40 -1.40
N VAL A 235 -4.11 10.49 -1.12
CA VAL A 235 -4.33 9.93 0.22
C VAL A 235 -3.96 8.45 0.19
N THR A 236 -3.24 7.94 1.18
CA THR A 236 -3.02 6.49 1.33
C THR A 236 -3.97 5.92 2.39
N THR A 237 -4.44 4.70 2.14
CA THR A 237 -5.31 3.96 3.07
C THR A 237 -5.14 2.45 2.88
N ALA A 238 -5.71 1.66 3.78
CA ALA A 238 -5.72 0.21 3.69
C ALA A 238 -6.44 -0.25 2.41
N ALA A 239 -6.29 -1.54 2.07
CA ALA A 239 -6.98 -2.14 0.93
C ALA A 239 -8.51 -2.26 1.09
N GLN A 240 -9.07 -1.89 2.26
CA GLN A 240 -10.48 -2.00 2.58
C GLN A 240 -10.97 -0.78 3.40
N ASN A 241 -12.29 -0.59 3.50
CA ASN A 241 -12.95 0.43 4.32
C ASN A 241 -12.62 1.89 3.95
N TYR A 242 -12.35 2.15 2.67
CA TYR A 242 -12.01 3.48 2.15
C TYR A 242 -13.21 4.25 1.56
N ALA A 243 -14.44 3.77 1.77
CA ALA A 243 -15.68 4.42 1.29
C ALA A 243 -15.75 5.93 1.55
N PRO A 244 -15.42 6.44 2.75
CA PRO A 244 -15.56 7.87 3.04
C PRO A 244 -14.74 8.76 2.09
N LEU A 245 -13.58 8.29 1.63
CA LEU A 245 -12.75 9.03 0.67
C LEU A 245 -13.38 9.00 -0.73
N THR A 246 -13.86 7.83 -1.17
CA THR A 246 -14.44 7.67 -2.51
C THR A 246 -15.78 8.37 -2.67
N GLU A 247 -16.63 8.38 -1.64
CA GLU A 247 -17.88 9.14 -1.64
C GLU A 247 -17.65 10.64 -1.73
N ALA A 248 -16.47 11.09 -1.30
CA ALA A 248 -16.07 12.48 -1.39
C ALA A 248 -15.31 12.84 -2.68
N GLY A 249 -15.32 11.93 -3.65
CA GLY A 249 -14.79 12.16 -4.99
C GLY A 249 -13.32 11.84 -5.16
N PHE A 250 -12.67 11.12 -4.22
CA PHE A 250 -11.35 10.53 -4.47
C PHE A 250 -11.50 9.24 -5.29
N VAL A 251 -10.56 9.00 -6.20
CA VAL A 251 -10.58 7.82 -7.07
C VAL A 251 -9.57 6.77 -6.57
N PRO A 252 -10.01 5.53 -6.30
CA PRO A 252 -9.12 4.50 -5.79
C PRO A 252 -8.22 3.94 -6.88
N VAL A 253 -6.94 3.81 -6.54
CA VAL A 253 -5.92 3.14 -7.34
C VAL A 253 -5.24 2.12 -6.42
N HIS A 254 -5.20 0.86 -6.83
CA HIS A 254 -4.70 -0.23 -5.98
C HIS A 254 -3.25 -0.56 -6.30
N LEU A 255 -2.40 -0.69 -5.27
CA LEU A 255 -1.07 -1.26 -5.44
C LEU A 255 -1.18 -2.74 -5.80
N LEU A 256 -0.62 -3.12 -6.95
CA LEU A 256 -0.52 -4.53 -7.33
C LEU A 256 0.73 -5.17 -6.69
N PRO A 257 0.66 -6.47 -6.36
CA PRO A 257 1.83 -7.21 -5.91
C PRO A 257 2.96 -7.18 -6.94
N TRP A 258 4.21 -7.11 -6.47
CA TRP A 258 5.37 -7.29 -7.33
C TRP A 258 5.41 -8.67 -7.99
N GLU A 259 5.78 -8.68 -9.27
CA GLU A 259 6.08 -9.89 -10.02
C GLU A 259 7.56 -10.25 -9.93
N ARG A 260 7.91 -11.48 -10.33
CA ARG A 260 9.30 -11.97 -10.31
C ARG A 260 10.29 -11.06 -11.06
N PRO A 261 9.98 -10.49 -12.24
CA PRO A 261 10.88 -9.56 -12.92
C PRO A 261 11.20 -8.32 -12.07
N GLN A 262 10.21 -7.76 -11.37
CA GLN A 262 10.42 -6.62 -10.47
C GLN A 262 11.28 -7.01 -9.26
N MET A 263 11.05 -8.19 -8.67
CA MET A 263 11.86 -8.71 -7.56
C MET A 263 13.32 -8.94 -7.97
N ARG A 264 13.53 -9.48 -9.17
CA ARG A 264 14.86 -9.68 -9.74
C ARG A 264 15.57 -8.33 -9.97
N ASP A 265 14.89 -7.37 -10.59
CA ASP A 265 15.42 -6.02 -10.82
C ASP A 265 15.84 -5.36 -9.50
N PHE A 266 14.99 -5.46 -8.48
CA PHE A 266 15.30 -5.01 -7.13
C PHE A 266 16.60 -5.61 -6.59
N LEU A 267 16.77 -6.93 -6.67
CA LEU A 267 18.00 -7.60 -6.22
C LEU A 267 19.24 -7.16 -7.01
N THR A 268 19.13 -6.94 -8.32
CA THR A 268 20.28 -6.49 -9.14
C THR A 268 20.76 -5.08 -8.82
N ARG A 269 19.91 -4.28 -8.15
CA ARG A 269 20.24 -2.90 -7.71
C ARG A 269 20.90 -2.86 -6.33
N LEU A 270 20.90 -3.98 -5.60
CA LEU A 270 21.54 -4.09 -4.30
C LEU A 270 23.06 -4.28 -4.46
N PRO A 271 23.86 -3.83 -3.49
CA PRO A 271 25.31 -4.07 -3.47
C PRO A 271 25.62 -5.52 -3.06
N THR A 272 25.30 -6.49 -3.91
CA THR A 272 25.46 -7.93 -3.62
C THR A 272 26.92 -8.39 -3.73
N PRO A 273 27.41 -9.26 -2.83
CA PRO A 273 28.76 -9.82 -2.90
C PRO A 273 28.91 -10.81 -4.06
N GLU A 274 30.02 -10.81 -4.78
CA GLU A 274 30.28 -11.81 -5.83
C GLU A 274 31.03 -13.04 -5.28
N PRO A 275 30.59 -14.29 -5.56
CA PRO A 275 29.41 -14.68 -6.34
C PRO A 275 28.09 -14.63 -5.55
N PHE A 276 27.04 -14.00 -6.11
CA PHE A 276 25.70 -13.96 -5.52
C PHE A 276 24.73 -14.89 -6.26
N PRO A 277 24.03 -15.82 -5.59
CA PRO A 277 23.07 -16.71 -6.22
C PRO A 277 21.74 -15.98 -6.53
N LEU A 278 21.75 -15.12 -7.55
CA LEU A 278 20.66 -14.19 -7.86
C LEU A 278 19.30 -14.87 -8.09
N GLU A 279 19.24 -15.98 -8.84
CA GLU A 279 17.98 -16.68 -9.11
C GLU A 279 17.38 -17.27 -7.83
N GLN A 280 18.20 -17.96 -7.04
CA GLN A 280 17.78 -18.56 -5.77
C GLN A 280 17.32 -17.49 -4.77
N ALA A 281 18.04 -16.35 -4.71
CA ALA A 281 17.65 -15.21 -3.89
C ALA A 281 16.32 -14.60 -4.37
N THR A 282 16.12 -14.48 -5.69
CA THR A 282 14.87 -13.99 -6.28
C THR A 282 13.70 -14.88 -5.90
N ASP A 283 13.84 -16.19 -6.07
CA ASP A 283 12.76 -17.15 -5.79
C ASP A 283 12.45 -17.23 -4.29
N ARG A 284 13.48 -17.10 -3.43
CA ARG A 284 13.30 -16.99 -1.98
C ARG A 284 12.53 -15.72 -1.57
N LEU A 285 12.89 -14.56 -2.12
CA LEU A 285 12.18 -13.32 -1.82
C LEU A 285 10.75 -13.32 -2.38
N MET A 286 10.54 -13.90 -3.56
CA MET A 286 9.19 -14.11 -4.10
C MET A 286 8.35 -15.03 -3.21
N SER A 287 8.91 -16.14 -2.71
CA SER A 287 8.25 -17.03 -1.75
C SER A 287 7.84 -16.26 -0.49
N LEU A 288 8.76 -15.50 0.12
CA LEU A 288 8.46 -14.67 1.28
C LEU A 288 7.35 -13.66 0.98
N TYR A 289 7.47 -12.93 -0.13
CA TYR A 289 6.52 -11.90 -0.53
C TYR A 289 5.12 -12.47 -0.79
N HIS A 290 5.00 -13.64 -1.41
CA HIS A 290 3.72 -14.31 -1.61
C HIS A 290 3.05 -14.74 -0.30
N LYS A 291 3.83 -15.09 0.74
CA LYS A 291 3.29 -15.46 2.06
C LYS A 291 2.84 -14.25 2.85
N THR A 292 3.60 -13.16 2.80
CA THR A 292 3.39 -12.01 3.69
C THR A 292 2.70 -10.82 3.04
N GLY A 293 2.79 -10.67 1.72
CA GLY A 293 2.31 -9.49 0.98
C GLY A 293 3.08 -8.19 1.28
N SER A 294 4.23 -8.28 1.97
CA SER A 294 4.95 -7.14 2.54
C SER A 294 6.30 -6.92 1.86
N LEU A 295 6.46 -5.76 1.22
CA LEU A 295 7.75 -5.31 0.68
C LEU A 295 8.70 -4.90 1.81
N LEU A 296 8.20 -4.57 3.00
CA LEU A 296 9.07 -4.39 4.17
C LEU A 296 9.78 -5.70 4.53
N ASP A 297 9.06 -6.83 4.53
CA ASP A 297 9.66 -8.14 4.84
C ASP A 297 10.69 -8.52 3.76
N VAL A 298 10.40 -8.22 2.49
CA VAL A 298 11.34 -8.39 1.38
C VAL A 298 12.61 -7.56 1.60
N ALA A 299 12.48 -6.29 1.96
CA ALA A 299 13.63 -5.42 2.20
C ALA A 299 14.47 -5.87 3.40
N LEU A 300 13.84 -6.25 4.52
CA LEU A 300 14.54 -6.79 5.69
C LEU A 300 15.27 -8.10 5.34
N CYS A 301 14.64 -8.99 4.58
CA CYS A 301 15.24 -10.24 4.14
C CYS A 301 16.41 -10.00 3.18
N ALA A 302 16.26 -9.07 2.24
CA ALA A 302 17.33 -8.68 1.32
C ALA A 302 18.54 -8.11 2.07
N ALA A 303 18.31 -7.24 3.07
CA ALA A 303 19.38 -6.73 3.94
C ALA A 303 20.09 -7.86 4.72
N ALA A 304 19.35 -8.88 5.17
CA ALA A 304 19.94 -10.05 5.82
C ALA A 304 20.78 -10.89 4.84
N LEU A 305 20.31 -11.11 3.60
CA LEU A 305 21.04 -11.86 2.58
C LEU A 305 22.39 -11.21 2.23
N LEU A 306 22.48 -9.88 2.27
CA LEU A 306 23.74 -9.14 2.08
C LEU A 306 24.76 -9.40 3.21
N GLN A 307 24.30 -9.85 4.37
CA GLN A 307 25.14 -10.21 5.52
C GLN A 307 25.37 -11.73 5.61
N GLU A 308 25.14 -12.46 4.52
CA GLU A 308 25.20 -13.93 4.44
C GLU A 308 24.25 -14.64 5.43
N GLU A 309 23.24 -13.93 5.90
CA GLU A 309 22.24 -14.45 6.82
C GLU A 309 21.05 -15.04 6.06
N THR A 310 20.55 -16.21 6.51
CA THR A 310 19.46 -16.93 5.83
C THR A 310 18.24 -17.16 6.73
N PRO A 311 17.41 -16.14 6.99
CA PRO A 311 16.24 -16.24 7.86
C PRO A 311 15.22 -17.26 7.35
N ARG A 312 14.76 -18.16 8.22
CA ARG A 312 13.85 -19.28 7.90
C ARG A 312 12.39 -18.94 8.09
N ALA A 313 12.10 -17.95 8.93
CA ALA A 313 10.76 -17.48 9.24
C ALA A 313 10.68 -15.96 9.15
N ARG A 314 9.48 -15.42 8.95
CA ARG A 314 9.26 -13.98 8.86
C ARG A 314 9.58 -13.30 10.20
N SER A 315 9.17 -13.88 11.34
CA SER A 315 9.49 -13.34 12.68
C SER A 315 10.98 -13.24 12.99
N GLU A 316 11.80 -14.10 12.38
CA GLU A 316 13.25 -14.09 12.56
C GLU A 316 13.87 -12.79 12.01
N LEU A 317 13.30 -12.20 10.96
CA LEU A 317 13.72 -10.91 10.40
C LEU A 317 13.61 -9.81 11.47
N TYR A 318 12.47 -9.75 12.13
CA TYR A 318 12.15 -8.75 13.15
C TYR A 318 12.97 -8.98 14.42
N ARG A 319 13.05 -10.23 14.89
CA ARG A 319 13.81 -10.60 16.08
C ARG A 319 15.29 -10.24 15.96
N ARG A 320 15.93 -10.52 14.82
CA ARG A 320 17.34 -10.19 14.59
C ARG A 320 17.60 -8.70 14.55
N ALA A 321 16.74 -7.93 13.87
CA ALA A 321 16.85 -6.48 13.85
C ALA A 321 16.61 -5.88 15.25
N LEU A 322 15.73 -6.49 16.06
CA LEU A 322 15.52 -6.13 17.46
C LEU A 322 16.73 -6.45 18.35
N GLU A 323 17.37 -7.60 18.17
CA GLU A 323 18.60 -7.98 18.88
C GLU A 323 19.77 -7.03 18.53
N LYS A 324 19.94 -6.69 17.24
CA LYS A 324 20.93 -5.69 16.80
C LYS A 324 20.67 -4.34 17.44
N TRP A 325 19.41 -3.90 17.49
CA TRP A 325 19.03 -2.68 18.19
C TRP A 325 19.33 -2.75 19.69
N GLU A 326 18.95 -3.83 20.37
CA GLU A 326 19.14 -4.02 21.81
C GLU A 326 20.64 -4.02 22.18
N SER A 327 21.48 -4.68 21.38
CA SER A 327 22.94 -4.68 21.57
C SER A 327 23.59 -3.30 21.42
N SER A 328 22.90 -2.36 20.74
CA SER A 328 23.40 -1.00 20.52
C SER A 328 23.07 -0.02 21.66
N LEU A 329 22.20 -0.42 22.61
CA LEU A 329 21.70 0.45 23.67
C LEU A 329 22.77 0.71 24.76
N PRO A 330 22.81 1.94 25.33
CA PRO A 330 23.69 2.24 26.45
C PRO A 330 23.25 1.48 27.72
N ALA A 331 24.21 1.06 28.55
CA ALA A 331 23.92 0.38 29.81
C ALA A 331 23.01 1.24 30.73
N PRO A 332 22.09 0.60 31.50
CA PRO A 332 21.19 1.31 32.39
C PRO A 332 21.96 2.00 33.53
N PRO A 333 21.52 3.19 33.98
CA PRO A 333 22.10 3.84 35.15
C PRO A 333 21.89 2.96 36.39
N GLN A 334 22.96 2.72 37.17
CA GLN A 334 22.82 2.02 38.44
C GLN A 334 22.06 2.90 39.45
N PRO A 335 21.04 2.37 40.16
CA PRO A 335 20.31 3.14 41.15
C PRO A 335 21.26 3.58 42.27
N SER A 336 21.19 4.86 42.65
CA SER A 336 22.04 5.37 43.72
C SER A 336 21.62 4.79 45.08
N ARG A 337 22.57 4.51 45.98
CA ARG A 337 22.30 4.01 47.35
C ARG A 337 21.33 4.89 48.17
N LYS A 338 21.06 6.13 47.75
CA LYS A 338 20.08 7.04 48.35
C LYS A 338 18.65 6.80 47.84
N GLU A 339 18.48 6.42 46.58
CA GLU A 339 17.16 6.11 45.98
C GLU A 339 16.65 4.74 46.44
N LEU A 340 17.53 3.79 46.75
CA LEU A 340 17.17 2.48 47.33
C LEU A 340 16.78 2.56 48.81
N LYS A 341 17.11 3.63 49.53
CA LYS A 341 16.82 3.80 50.96
C LYS A 341 15.55 4.61 51.26
N GLY A 342 14.87 5.16 50.24
CA GLY A 342 13.61 5.89 50.41
C GLY A 342 12.43 5.04 50.87
N SER A 343 12.57 3.70 50.89
CA SER A 343 11.49 2.77 51.29
C SER A 343 11.42 2.44 52.77
N ALA A 344 12.35 2.92 53.61
CA ALA A 344 12.17 2.83 55.05
C ALA A 344 11.32 4.03 55.50
N ARG A 345 9.99 3.86 55.50
CA ARG A 345 9.09 4.72 56.27
C ARG A 345 9.63 4.82 57.69
N GLU A 346 10.21 5.98 58.03
CA GLU A 346 10.40 6.41 59.41
C GLU A 346 9.02 6.38 60.07
N SER A 347 8.81 5.38 60.93
CA SER A 347 7.67 5.36 61.84
C SER A 347 7.98 6.35 62.96
N PRO A 348 7.02 7.19 63.40
CA PRO A 348 7.31 8.21 64.40
C PRO A 348 7.53 7.57 65.76
N GLU A 349 8.50 8.12 66.48
CA GLU A 349 8.79 7.87 67.89
C GLU A 349 7.49 7.95 68.73
N GLU A 350 7.10 6.86 69.37
CA GLU A 350 6.16 6.88 70.50
C GLU A 350 6.94 6.79 71.81
N THR A 351 6.68 7.81 72.63
CA THR A 351 7.20 8.04 73.97
C THR A 351 6.62 7.06 75.01
N ALA A 352 7.51 6.54 75.86
CA ALA A 352 7.38 6.32 77.31
C ALA A 352 6.28 5.37 77.86
N GLY A 353 6.75 4.24 78.41
CA GLY A 353 6.54 3.86 79.83
C GLY A 353 5.38 2.90 80.15
N GLU A 354 5.69 1.65 80.51
CA GLU A 354 5.44 1.07 81.84
C GLU A 354 5.95 -0.37 81.94
N GLU A 355 6.58 -0.69 83.07
CA GLU A 355 7.08 -2.00 83.49
C GLU A 355 5.93 -2.96 83.82
N VAL A 356 6.02 -4.25 83.48
CA VAL A 356 5.77 -5.39 84.40
C VAL A 356 6.53 -6.63 83.90
N THR A 357 7.17 -7.29 84.86
CA THR A 357 7.99 -8.50 84.85
C THR A 357 7.28 -9.84 84.57
N SER A 358 8.11 -10.88 84.33
CA SER A 358 7.94 -12.34 84.46
C SER A 358 7.87 -13.11 83.13
N GLU A 359 8.99 -13.73 82.72
CA GLU A 359 9.38 -15.13 83.00
C GLU A 359 8.49 -16.15 82.28
N GLU A 360 8.92 -16.60 81.11
CA GLU A 360 8.98 -18.02 80.77
C GLU A 360 9.87 -18.25 79.54
N GLN A 361 10.97 -18.97 79.76
CA GLN A 361 11.92 -19.39 78.74
C GLN A 361 11.49 -20.75 78.18
N GLY A 362 11.40 -20.84 76.86
CA GLY A 362 11.98 -21.97 76.14
C GLY A 362 11.03 -22.90 75.38
N GLU A 363 10.61 -22.47 74.18
CA GLU A 363 10.52 -23.38 73.03
C GLU A 363 11.14 -22.69 71.81
N ARG A 364 12.31 -23.17 71.41
CA ARG A 364 13.05 -22.71 70.23
C ARG A 364 12.38 -23.26 68.98
N THR A 365 11.48 -22.51 68.37
CA THR A 365 11.24 -22.62 66.93
C THR A 365 12.29 -21.78 66.22
N GLU A 366 13.20 -22.44 65.52
CA GLU A 366 14.13 -21.83 64.59
C GLU A 366 13.34 -20.93 63.63
N GLY A 367 13.55 -19.61 63.76
CA GLY A 367 13.07 -18.65 62.80
C GLY A 367 13.72 -18.93 61.46
N VAL A 368 12.92 -19.40 60.50
CA VAL A 368 13.23 -19.31 59.08
C VAL A 368 13.64 -17.85 58.82
N PRO A 369 14.86 -17.55 58.35
CA PRO A 369 15.20 -16.19 57.99
C PRO A 369 14.22 -15.78 56.88
N ALA A 370 13.53 -14.66 57.09
CA ALA A 370 12.73 -14.04 56.03
C ALA A 370 13.60 -13.95 54.79
N GLU A 371 13.24 -14.69 53.74
CA GLU A 371 13.90 -14.60 52.45
C GLU A 371 13.97 -13.12 52.07
N PRO A 372 15.14 -12.60 51.66
CA PRO A 372 15.22 -11.24 51.16
C PRO A 372 14.20 -11.12 50.04
N ALA A 373 13.29 -10.15 50.14
CA ALA A 373 12.32 -9.86 49.11
C ALA A 373 13.06 -9.82 47.77
N VAL A 374 12.80 -10.81 46.92
CA VAL A 374 13.51 -10.98 45.64
C VAL A 374 13.25 -9.71 44.85
N GLU A 375 14.25 -8.84 44.75
CA GLU A 375 14.14 -7.59 44.02
C GLU A 375 13.82 -7.92 42.56
N THR A 376 12.57 -7.70 42.14
CA THR A 376 12.19 -7.87 40.74
C THR A 376 12.98 -6.85 39.91
N PRO A 377 13.75 -7.27 38.90
CA PRO A 377 14.53 -6.33 38.10
C PRO A 377 13.60 -5.42 37.28
N PRO A 378 14.05 -4.20 36.92
CA PRO A 378 13.30 -3.36 35.97
C PRO A 378 13.14 -4.08 34.64
N ARG A 379 12.00 -3.85 33.97
CA ARG A 379 11.77 -4.41 32.63
C ARG A 379 12.81 -3.90 31.65
N SER A 380 13.25 -4.75 30.72
CA SER A 380 14.15 -4.34 29.66
C SER A 380 13.44 -3.41 28.66
N PRO A 381 14.17 -2.57 27.89
CA PRO A 381 13.57 -1.75 26.84
C PRO A 381 12.73 -2.54 25.84
N ARG A 382 13.14 -3.78 25.51
CA ARG A 382 12.36 -4.69 24.68
C ARG A 382 11.01 -5.06 25.31
N GLN A 383 11.01 -5.46 26.58
CA GLN A 383 9.75 -5.79 27.29
C GLN A 383 8.81 -4.58 27.35
N ILE A 384 9.37 -3.37 27.56
CA ILE A 384 8.57 -2.13 27.53
C ILE A 384 7.98 -1.90 26.14
N LEU A 385 8.75 -2.11 25.05
CA LEU A 385 8.24 -2.01 23.69
C LEU A 385 7.14 -3.02 23.39
N SER A 386 7.28 -4.28 23.81
CA SER A 386 6.27 -5.33 23.57
C SER A 386 4.95 -5.04 24.31
N LEU A 387 5.03 -4.65 25.58
CA LEU A 387 3.86 -4.25 26.36
C LEU A 387 3.20 -2.98 25.80
N LEU A 388 4.01 -1.99 25.41
CA LEU A 388 3.51 -0.75 24.80
C LEU A 388 2.83 -1.05 23.45
N ALA A 389 3.41 -1.92 22.63
CA ALA A 389 2.84 -2.33 21.36
C ALA A 389 1.49 -3.02 21.54
N LEU A 390 1.37 -3.93 22.51
CA LEU A 390 0.11 -4.59 22.85
C LEU A 390 -0.93 -3.59 23.36
N GLN A 391 -0.56 -2.69 24.27
CA GLN A 391 -1.46 -1.65 24.77
C GLN A 391 -1.97 -0.76 23.64
N MET A 392 -1.07 -0.24 22.80
CA MET A 392 -1.42 0.59 21.66
C MET A 392 -2.31 -0.17 20.66
N GLN A 393 -2.06 -1.46 20.44
CA GLN A 393 -2.88 -2.31 19.57
C GLN A 393 -4.30 -2.50 20.13
N GLN A 394 -4.45 -2.72 21.44
CA GLN A 394 -5.75 -2.85 22.12
C GLN A 394 -6.54 -1.53 22.10
N GLU A 395 -5.86 -0.40 22.19
CA GLU A 395 -6.45 0.93 22.10
C GLU A 395 -6.69 1.39 20.65
N ASN A 396 -6.30 0.59 19.63
CA ASN A 396 -6.32 0.97 18.21
C ASN A 396 -5.58 2.29 17.92
N ARG A 397 -4.41 2.47 18.55
CA ARG A 397 -3.55 3.65 18.45
C ARG A 397 -2.25 3.35 17.73
N PHE A 398 -1.80 4.31 16.93
CA PHE A 398 -0.51 4.29 16.23
C PHE A 398 0.43 5.41 16.68
N VAL A 399 -0.10 6.45 17.33
CA VAL A 399 0.66 7.62 17.80
C VAL A 399 0.34 7.90 19.26
N LEU A 400 1.40 8.14 20.04
CA LEU A 400 1.35 8.63 21.41
C LEU A 400 1.96 10.03 21.48
N SER A 401 1.37 10.91 22.28
CA SER A 401 2.03 12.17 22.64
C SER A 401 3.24 11.88 23.53
N ARG A 402 4.18 12.83 23.58
CA ARG A 402 5.34 12.75 24.49
C ARG A 402 4.95 12.49 25.95
N GLN A 403 3.88 13.13 26.42
CA GLN A 403 3.39 13.00 27.80
C GLN A 403 2.80 11.62 28.06
N GLU A 404 2.02 11.10 27.12
CA GLU A 404 1.45 9.75 27.20
C GLU A 404 2.55 8.69 27.15
N LEU A 405 3.54 8.85 26.27
CA LEU A 405 4.68 7.95 26.19
C LEU A 405 5.48 7.95 27.49
N GLU A 406 5.78 9.12 28.07
CA GLU A 406 6.48 9.20 29.34
C GLU A 406 5.70 8.55 30.48
N LYS A 407 4.38 8.75 30.51
CA LYS A 407 3.48 8.12 31.48
C LYS A 407 3.48 6.60 31.32
N ALA A 408 3.30 6.09 30.09
CA ALA A 408 3.29 4.66 29.80
C ALA A 408 4.63 4.01 30.17
N VAL A 409 5.76 4.59 29.78
CA VAL A 409 7.09 4.09 30.14
C VAL A 409 7.28 4.08 31.64
N ARG A 410 6.82 5.13 32.34
CA ARG A 410 6.87 5.19 33.80
C ARG A 410 6.02 4.09 34.44
N ASP A 411 4.83 3.81 33.92
CA ASP A 411 3.92 2.77 34.43
C ASP A 411 4.44 1.35 34.13
N LEU A 412 5.08 1.14 32.97
CA LEU A 412 5.57 -0.16 32.51
C LEU A 412 6.98 -0.51 33.00
N LEU A 413 7.75 0.42 33.56
CA LEU A 413 9.15 0.19 33.93
C LEU A 413 9.30 -0.91 35.01
N PHE A 414 8.34 -0.98 35.93
CA PHE A 414 8.32 -1.97 37.02
C PHE A 414 7.06 -2.83 36.95
N PRO A 415 7.16 -4.13 37.28
CA PRO A 415 5.99 -4.99 37.40
C PRO A 415 5.07 -4.61 38.57
N ASP A 416 5.65 -4.10 39.65
CA ASP A 416 4.93 -3.72 40.87
C ASP A 416 4.47 -2.25 40.81
N PRO A 417 3.16 -1.97 40.91
CA PRO A 417 2.62 -0.61 40.87
C PRO A 417 3.03 0.26 42.08
N GLU A 418 3.38 -0.32 43.23
CA GLU A 418 3.68 0.42 44.47
C GLU A 418 5.15 0.89 44.56
N ARG A 419 6.00 0.47 43.62
CA ARG A 419 7.44 0.75 43.67
C ARG A 419 7.77 2.18 43.25
N GLU A 420 8.72 2.80 43.95
CA GLU A 420 9.27 4.11 43.60
C GLU A 420 9.98 4.06 42.24
N ARG A 421 9.75 5.07 41.40
CA ARG A 421 10.13 5.05 39.98
C ARG A 421 11.23 6.09 39.72
N PRO A 422 12.51 5.70 39.67
CA PRO A 422 13.62 6.65 39.59
C PRO A 422 13.57 7.45 38.29
N ARG A 423 13.60 8.79 38.39
CA ARG A 423 13.55 9.68 37.21
C ARG A 423 14.68 9.43 36.23
N ALA A 424 15.87 9.07 36.73
CA ALA A 424 17.03 8.75 35.90
C ALA A 424 16.78 7.51 35.01
N LEU A 425 16.13 6.48 35.57
CA LEU A 425 15.85 5.24 34.85
C LEU A 425 14.72 5.44 33.81
N VAL A 426 13.68 6.22 34.15
CA VAL A 426 12.62 6.62 33.19
C VAL A 426 13.23 7.43 32.05
N SER A 427 14.11 8.40 32.33
CA SER A 427 14.78 9.17 31.28
C SER A 427 15.70 8.33 30.41
N TRP A 428 16.39 7.35 31.00
CA TRP A 428 17.22 6.39 30.25
C TRP A 428 16.34 5.52 29.34
N ALA A 429 15.26 4.94 29.86
CA ALA A 429 14.33 4.13 29.09
C ALA A 429 13.75 4.95 27.92
N MET A 430 13.27 6.17 28.17
CA MET A 430 12.79 7.07 27.12
C MET A 430 13.83 7.31 26.03
N LYS A 431 15.10 7.55 26.40
CA LYS A 431 16.18 7.72 25.42
C LYS A 431 16.49 6.43 24.67
N ALA A 432 16.46 5.28 25.33
CA ALA A 432 16.70 3.99 24.71
C ALA A 432 15.62 3.65 23.66
N LEU A 433 14.35 3.86 23.99
CA LEU A 433 13.21 3.63 23.10
C LEU A 433 13.20 4.56 21.88
N GLN A 434 13.78 5.75 22.02
CA GLN A 434 13.85 6.79 20.97
C GLN A 434 15.21 6.83 20.25
N SER A 435 16.20 6.01 20.65
CA SER A 435 17.57 6.13 20.16
C SER A 435 17.65 5.86 18.66
N PRO A 436 17.93 6.90 17.83
CA PRO A 436 18.02 6.76 16.40
C PRO A 436 19.50 6.62 16.08
N ARG A 437 20.01 5.40 15.93
CA ARG A 437 21.35 5.29 15.34
C ARG A 437 21.33 5.38 13.83
N GLU A 438 20.24 4.97 13.18
CA GLU A 438 20.04 5.17 11.73
C GLU A 438 18.53 5.34 11.47
N ALA A 439 18.11 6.53 11.02
CA ALA A 439 16.71 6.82 10.72
C ALA A 439 16.29 6.09 9.42
N GLY A 440 15.59 4.96 9.58
CA GLY A 440 14.99 4.17 8.49
C GLY A 440 14.01 3.14 9.05
N SER A 441 13.15 2.57 8.20
CA SER A 441 12.10 1.63 8.65
C SER A 441 12.63 0.24 9.09
N GLY A 442 13.95 0.07 9.15
CA GLY A 442 14.63 -1.15 9.57
C GLY A 442 14.87 -1.30 11.08
N THR A 443 14.47 -0.32 11.90
CA THR A 443 14.63 -0.38 13.37
C THR A 443 13.28 -0.50 14.09
N PRO A 444 13.22 -1.23 15.23
CA PRO A 444 12.00 -1.38 16.05
C PRO A 444 11.66 -0.14 16.88
N ALA A 445 12.51 0.89 16.85
CA ALA A 445 12.44 2.04 17.72
C ALA A 445 11.21 2.93 17.45
N LEU A 446 10.83 3.70 18.48
CA LEU A 446 9.82 4.75 18.34
C LEU A 446 10.45 5.95 17.62
N VAL A 447 9.83 6.36 16.52
CA VAL A 447 10.26 7.47 15.68
C VAL A 447 9.37 8.68 15.97
N PRO A 448 9.95 9.89 16.12
CA PRO A 448 9.16 11.11 16.23
C PRO A 448 8.37 11.35 14.94
N ARG A 449 7.08 11.63 15.07
CA ARG A 449 6.16 12.00 13.99
C ARG A 449 5.59 13.37 14.34
N GLY A 450 6.21 14.43 13.82
CA GLY A 450 5.85 15.81 14.18
C GLY A 450 6.45 16.27 15.52
N PRO A 451 5.99 17.42 16.07
CA PRO A 451 6.64 18.06 17.22
C PRO A 451 6.43 17.33 18.55
N GLU A 452 5.34 16.58 18.73
CA GLU A 452 4.97 15.96 20.02
C GLU A 452 4.54 14.47 19.91
N GLY A 453 4.46 13.91 18.69
CA GLY A 453 3.96 12.55 18.46
C GLY A 453 5.09 11.52 18.29
N TYR A 454 4.89 10.31 18.81
CA TYR A 454 5.78 9.16 18.66
C TYR A 454 5.00 7.96 18.14
N ALA A 455 5.57 7.26 17.16
CA ALA A 455 5.00 6.05 16.58
C ALA A 455 6.08 4.99 16.38
N PHE A 456 5.70 3.72 16.25
CA PHE A 456 6.63 2.72 15.74
C PHE A 456 7.11 3.11 14.33
N ALA A 457 8.34 2.72 13.97
CA ALA A 457 8.89 3.01 12.64
C ALA A 457 7.99 2.52 11.50
N HIS A 458 7.28 1.40 11.73
CA HIS A 458 6.26 0.86 10.83
C HIS A 458 5.20 0.07 11.62
N PRO A 459 3.91 0.05 11.22
CA PRO A 459 2.85 -0.72 11.90
C PRO A 459 3.13 -2.21 12.08
N LEU A 460 3.91 -2.82 11.17
CA LEU A 460 4.32 -4.22 11.31
C LEU A 460 5.26 -4.47 12.51
N TRP A 461 6.03 -3.48 12.96
CA TRP A 461 6.81 -3.59 14.19
C TRP A 461 5.91 -3.65 15.43
N GLN A 462 4.91 -2.79 15.48
CA GLN A 462 3.88 -2.83 16.53
C GLN A 462 3.18 -4.19 16.54
N ALA A 463 2.77 -4.69 15.37
CA ALA A 463 2.09 -5.98 15.27
C ALA A 463 2.97 -7.17 15.68
N PHE A 464 4.25 -7.18 15.29
CA PHE A 464 5.20 -8.21 15.69
C PHE A 464 5.41 -8.24 17.21
N LEU A 465 5.65 -7.07 17.81
CA LEU A 465 5.88 -6.93 19.26
C LEU A 465 4.63 -7.27 20.08
N ALA A 466 3.44 -6.88 19.61
CA ALA A 466 2.18 -7.28 20.22
C ALA A 466 1.97 -8.80 20.16
N ALA A 467 2.23 -9.42 19.00
CA ALA A 467 2.15 -10.88 18.83
C ALA A 467 3.14 -11.64 19.71
N GLU A 468 4.36 -11.11 19.91
CA GLU A 468 5.36 -11.66 20.82
C GLU A 468 4.84 -11.68 22.26
N GLU A 469 4.27 -10.57 22.74
CA GLU A 469 3.71 -10.48 24.10
C GLU A 469 2.54 -11.46 24.30
N MET A 470 1.62 -11.57 23.33
CA MET A 470 0.50 -12.50 23.41
C MET A 470 0.90 -13.98 23.35
N GLY A 471 2.10 -14.30 22.84
CA GLY A 471 2.65 -15.66 22.92
C GLY A 471 2.73 -16.20 24.36
N THR A 472 2.70 -15.32 25.35
CA THR A 472 2.77 -15.66 26.78
C THR A 472 1.40 -15.78 27.47
N HIS A 473 0.30 -15.49 26.75
CA HIS A 473 -1.07 -15.44 27.27
C HIS A 473 -2.03 -16.34 26.48
N PRO A 474 -3.20 -16.71 27.04
CA PRO A 474 -4.27 -17.36 26.28
C PRO A 474 -4.72 -16.51 25.07
N PRO A 475 -5.11 -17.12 23.94
CA PRO A 475 -5.46 -16.39 22.71
C PRO A 475 -6.84 -15.72 22.75
N ASP A 476 -7.46 -15.53 23.93
CA ASP A 476 -8.81 -14.97 24.07
C ASP A 476 -8.92 -13.56 23.47
N ILE A 477 -7.89 -12.73 23.66
CA ILE A 477 -7.81 -11.39 23.08
C ILE A 477 -7.77 -11.49 21.55
N LEU A 478 -6.95 -12.38 20.98
CA LEU A 478 -6.88 -12.58 19.53
C LEU A 478 -8.23 -13.01 18.95
N ILE A 479 -8.92 -13.92 19.62
CA ILE A 479 -10.24 -14.44 19.20
C ILE A 479 -11.26 -13.31 19.09
N GLN A 480 -11.24 -12.33 20.00
CA GLN A 480 -12.13 -11.17 19.97
C GLN A 480 -11.89 -10.25 18.76
N HIS A 481 -10.66 -10.25 18.21
CA HIS A 481 -10.24 -9.35 17.14
C HIS A 481 -9.96 -10.04 15.79
N LEU A 482 -10.39 -11.28 15.58
CA LEU A 482 -10.06 -12.01 14.33
C LEU A 482 -10.57 -11.32 13.05
N GLU A 483 -11.69 -10.62 13.13
CA GLU A 483 -12.28 -9.90 12.00
C GLU A 483 -11.81 -8.45 11.88
N ASP A 484 -11.01 -7.96 12.84
CA ASP A 484 -10.45 -6.61 12.80
C ASP A 484 -9.25 -6.56 11.84
N PRO A 485 -9.30 -5.76 10.75
CA PRO A 485 -8.19 -5.63 9.81
C PRO A 485 -6.91 -5.11 10.45
N LEU A 486 -6.99 -4.31 11.54
CA LEU A 486 -5.81 -3.79 12.22
C LEU A 486 -5.06 -4.89 12.99
N TRP A 487 -5.76 -5.96 13.36
CA TRP A 487 -5.19 -7.12 14.04
C TRP A 487 -4.73 -8.22 13.08
N GLU A 488 -4.95 -8.05 11.77
CA GLU A 488 -4.53 -9.04 10.79
C GLU A 488 -3.03 -9.35 10.84
N PRO A 489 -2.12 -8.37 10.83
CA PRO A 489 -0.69 -8.65 10.90
C PRO A 489 -0.28 -9.32 12.22
N VAL A 490 -1.00 -9.03 13.31
CA VAL A 490 -0.75 -9.59 14.64
C VAL A 490 -1.05 -11.09 14.65
N VAL A 491 -2.21 -11.49 14.12
CA VAL A 491 -2.60 -12.90 14.01
C VAL A 491 -1.65 -13.65 13.07
N ASP A 492 -1.23 -13.01 11.97
CA ASP A 492 -0.29 -13.60 11.02
C ASP A 492 1.08 -13.87 11.65
N PHE A 493 1.58 -12.98 12.50
CA PHE A 493 2.79 -13.23 13.30
C PHE A 493 2.54 -14.33 14.33
N TYR A 494 1.43 -14.26 15.08
CA TYR A 494 1.10 -15.26 16.10
C TYR A 494 1.01 -16.68 15.53
N ALA A 495 0.56 -16.85 14.27
CA ALA A 495 0.46 -18.15 13.62
C ALA A 495 1.80 -18.91 13.46
N GLU A 496 2.95 -18.23 13.55
CA GLU A 496 4.28 -18.86 13.45
C GLU A 496 4.69 -19.65 14.71
N TRP A 497 4.24 -19.24 15.91
CA TRP A 497 4.66 -19.87 17.18
C TRP A 497 3.54 -20.05 18.22
N GLY A 498 2.41 -19.38 18.06
CA GLY A 498 1.30 -19.36 18.99
C GLY A 498 0.43 -20.62 18.97
N THR A 499 -0.44 -20.75 19.97
CA THR A 499 -1.39 -21.86 20.09
C THR A 499 -2.62 -21.56 19.23
N MET A 500 -2.59 -22.01 17.97
CA MET A 500 -3.59 -21.66 16.95
C MET A 500 -4.87 -22.50 17.01
N GLU A 501 -4.92 -23.62 17.73
CA GLU A 501 -6.10 -24.51 17.75
C GLU A 501 -7.39 -23.80 18.19
N PRO A 502 -7.41 -23.04 19.30
CA PRO A 502 -8.60 -22.26 19.70
C PRO A 502 -8.94 -21.18 18.67
N VAL A 503 -7.93 -20.56 18.07
CA VAL A 503 -8.09 -19.51 17.05
C VAL A 503 -8.74 -20.07 15.79
N ILE A 504 -8.26 -21.21 15.29
CA ILE A 504 -8.80 -21.91 14.12
C ILE A 504 -10.24 -22.36 14.39
N HIS A 505 -10.51 -22.91 15.58
CA HIS A 505 -11.87 -23.32 15.96
C HIS A 505 -12.81 -22.10 16.00
N ALA A 506 -12.39 -20.98 16.60
CA ALA A 506 -13.19 -19.76 16.61
C ALA A 506 -13.38 -19.21 15.18
N TRP A 507 -12.33 -19.21 14.36
CA TRP A 507 -12.36 -18.67 13.00
C TRP A 507 -13.34 -19.40 12.09
N PHE A 508 -13.41 -20.74 12.18
CA PHE A 508 -14.32 -21.57 11.38
C PHE A 508 -15.65 -21.88 12.08
N SER A 509 -15.92 -21.30 13.26
CA SER A 509 -17.23 -21.40 13.91
C SER A 509 -18.33 -20.66 13.14
N ARG A 510 -17.93 -19.71 12.28
CA ARG A 510 -18.79 -18.94 11.39
C ARG A 510 -18.65 -19.44 9.94
N PRO A 511 -19.70 -19.36 9.13
CA PRO A 511 -19.59 -19.64 7.70
C PRO A 511 -18.61 -18.66 7.03
N ASP A 512 -18.03 -19.13 5.93
CA ASP A 512 -17.18 -18.30 5.08
C ASP A 512 -18.03 -17.39 4.18
N ASP A 513 -17.47 -16.26 3.79
CA ASP A 513 -18.13 -15.29 2.91
C ASP A 513 -18.08 -15.73 1.43
N LEU A 514 -18.68 -14.92 0.54
CA LEU A 514 -18.60 -15.11 -0.91
C LEU A 514 -17.15 -15.18 -1.43
N TRP A 515 -16.24 -14.44 -0.80
CA TRP A 515 -14.84 -14.28 -1.19
C TRP A 515 -13.91 -15.38 -0.69
N ARG A 516 -14.43 -16.27 0.16
CA ARG A 516 -13.64 -17.28 0.88
C ARG A 516 -12.54 -16.67 1.73
N THR A 517 -12.78 -15.50 2.29
CA THR A 517 -11.82 -14.72 3.09
C THR A 517 -11.26 -15.55 4.22
N ARG A 518 -12.09 -16.36 4.90
CA ARG A 518 -11.65 -17.17 6.04
C ARG A 518 -10.73 -18.30 5.61
N LEU A 519 -11.07 -19.00 4.53
CA LEU A 519 -10.21 -20.06 3.98
C LEU A 519 -8.89 -19.51 3.44
N CYS A 520 -8.93 -18.41 2.68
CA CYS A 520 -7.74 -17.75 2.16
C CYS A 520 -6.80 -17.30 3.28
N ARG A 521 -7.36 -16.77 4.37
CA ARG A 521 -6.56 -16.35 5.54
C ARG A 521 -5.99 -17.55 6.31
N ALA A 522 -6.76 -18.62 6.48
CA ALA A 522 -6.24 -19.86 7.06
C ALA A 522 -5.10 -20.45 6.21
N ALA A 523 -5.16 -20.36 4.88
CA ALA A 523 -4.07 -20.78 4.00
C ALA A 523 -2.78 -19.97 4.26
N ARG A 524 -2.89 -18.66 4.53
CA ARG A 524 -1.73 -17.84 4.94
C ARG A 524 -1.14 -18.29 6.27
N TRP A 525 -1.99 -18.65 7.24
CA TRP A 525 -1.51 -19.23 8.49
C TRP A 525 -0.82 -20.58 8.27
N VAL A 526 -1.38 -21.44 7.42
CA VAL A 526 -0.70 -22.69 7.02
C VAL A 526 0.66 -22.38 6.37
N ALA A 527 0.81 -21.30 5.61
CA ALA A 527 2.10 -20.98 4.99
C ALA A 527 3.23 -20.67 5.99
N VAL A 528 2.88 -20.22 7.20
CA VAL A 528 3.84 -19.77 8.22
C VAL A 528 3.89 -20.68 9.45
N ALA A 529 2.89 -21.52 9.67
CA ALA A 529 2.80 -22.40 10.83
C ALA A 529 3.83 -23.55 10.80
N PRO A 530 4.27 -24.06 11.97
CA PRO A 530 5.14 -25.23 12.06
C PRO A 530 4.55 -26.45 11.34
N ALA A 531 5.39 -27.23 10.62
CA ALA A 531 4.93 -28.35 9.80
C ALA A 531 4.14 -29.43 10.58
N GLY A 532 4.40 -29.59 11.88
CA GLY A 532 3.72 -30.55 12.76
C GLY A 532 2.43 -30.03 13.42
N ALA A 533 1.98 -28.81 13.10
CA ALA A 533 0.79 -28.24 13.75
C ALA A 533 -0.48 -29.04 13.38
N PRO A 534 -1.26 -29.53 14.36
CA PRO A 534 -2.32 -30.52 14.15
C PRO A 534 -3.50 -30.00 13.30
N TRP A 535 -3.74 -28.69 13.30
CA TRP A 535 -4.82 -28.07 12.52
C TRP A 535 -4.48 -27.89 11.03
N ARG A 536 -3.21 -27.98 10.62
CA ARG A 536 -2.78 -27.76 9.22
C ARG A 536 -3.48 -28.69 8.25
N ASN A 537 -3.51 -29.98 8.55
CA ASN A 537 -4.13 -30.99 7.69
C ASN A 537 -5.63 -30.74 7.50
N GLY A 538 -6.32 -30.31 8.57
CA GLY A 538 -7.73 -29.93 8.52
C GLY A 538 -7.98 -28.73 7.61
N ALA A 539 -7.16 -27.68 7.74
CA ALA A 539 -7.22 -26.49 6.89
C ALA A 539 -6.94 -26.82 5.41
N MET A 540 -5.92 -27.64 5.13
CA MET A 540 -5.60 -28.09 3.76
C MET A 540 -6.73 -28.92 3.15
N ALA A 541 -7.37 -29.80 3.93
CA ALA A 541 -8.52 -30.57 3.46
C ALA A 541 -9.75 -29.69 3.17
N LEU A 542 -9.95 -28.61 3.95
CA LEU A 542 -11.00 -27.63 3.67
C LEU A 542 -10.73 -26.85 2.37
N LEU A 543 -9.48 -26.39 2.16
CA LEU A 543 -9.07 -25.73 0.92
C LEU A 543 -9.28 -26.62 -0.31
N GLY A 544 -8.82 -27.87 -0.25
CA GLY A 544 -8.99 -28.83 -1.34
C GLY A 544 -10.46 -29.11 -1.66
N ARG A 545 -11.32 -29.27 -0.64
CA ARG A 545 -12.77 -29.46 -0.85
C ARG A 545 -13.44 -28.22 -1.45
N ALA A 546 -13.10 -27.03 -0.95
CA ALA A 546 -13.65 -25.79 -1.47
C ALA A 546 -13.27 -25.56 -2.94
N LEU A 547 -12.03 -25.88 -3.31
CA LEU A 547 -11.51 -25.81 -4.67
C LEU A 547 -12.21 -26.72 -5.67
N LEU A 548 -12.75 -27.84 -5.22
CA LEU A 548 -13.44 -28.82 -6.07
C LEU A 548 -14.97 -28.69 -6.03
N ALA A 549 -15.50 -27.66 -5.36
CA ALA A 549 -16.94 -27.41 -5.32
C ALA A 549 -17.47 -27.07 -6.74
N PRO A 550 -18.61 -27.63 -7.17
CA PRO A 550 -19.11 -27.46 -8.54
C PRO A 550 -19.48 -26.01 -8.85
N ASP A 551 -20.16 -25.31 -7.95
CA ASP A 551 -20.74 -23.99 -8.20
C ASP A 551 -19.84 -22.82 -7.76
N LEU A 552 -18.52 -23.04 -7.70
CA LEU A 552 -17.58 -21.97 -7.32
C LEU A 552 -17.23 -21.13 -8.55
N PRO A 553 -17.45 -19.80 -8.54
CA PRO A 553 -17.05 -18.93 -9.64
C PRO A 553 -15.55 -19.02 -9.92
N GLU A 554 -15.17 -19.05 -11.20
CA GLU A 554 -13.77 -19.16 -11.65
C GLU A 554 -12.81 -18.18 -10.95
N PRO A 555 -13.15 -16.89 -10.76
CA PRO A 555 -12.25 -15.96 -10.06
C PRO A 555 -11.96 -16.38 -8.61
N ILE A 556 -12.96 -16.86 -7.87
CA ILE A 556 -12.77 -17.34 -6.48
C ILE A 556 -11.99 -18.64 -6.47
N ARG A 557 -12.26 -19.53 -7.43
CA ARG A 557 -11.50 -20.78 -7.57
C ARG A 557 -10.01 -20.48 -7.82
N TRP A 558 -9.71 -19.49 -8.65
CA TRP A 558 -8.35 -19.03 -8.89
C TRP A 558 -7.69 -18.46 -7.62
N GLU A 559 -8.42 -17.70 -6.80
CA GLU A 559 -7.89 -17.23 -5.51
C GLU A 559 -7.56 -18.35 -4.55
N LEU A 560 -8.41 -19.37 -4.47
CA LEU A 560 -8.12 -20.55 -3.66
C LEU A 560 -6.93 -21.34 -4.19
N PHE A 561 -6.72 -21.40 -5.52
CA PHE A 561 -5.53 -22.04 -6.10
C PHE A 561 -4.26 -21.28 -5.71
N GLN A 562 -4.28 -19.94 -5.79
CA GLN A 562 -3.17 -19.11 -5.31
C GLN A 562 -2.94 -19.31 -3.81
N ALA A 563 -4.00 -19.32 -3.00
CA ALA A 563 -3.91 -19.55 -1.57
C ALA A 563 -3.29 -20.92 -1.26
N LEU A 564 -3.70 -21.97 -1.98
CA LEU A 564 -3.13 -23.31 -1.87
C LEU A 564 -1.64 -23.32 -2.21
N VAL A 565 -1.23 -22.71 -3.33
CA VAL A 565 0.20 -22.63 -3.72
C VAL A 565 1.03 -21.87 -2.68
N ARG A 566 0.50 -20.79 -2.12
CA ARG A 566 1.17 -19.99 -1.07
C ARG A 566 1.45 -20.78 0.21
N THR A 567 0.70 -21.86 0.48
CA THR A 567 0.97 -22.73 1.64
C THR A 567 2.32 -23.43 1.55
N GLU A 568 2.84 -23.61 0.33
CA GLU A 568 4.06 -24.37 0.03
C GLU A 568 4.08 -25.79 0.60
N ASP A 569 2.91 -26.35 0.90
CA ASP A 569 2.78 -27.67 1.48
C ASP A 569 3.25 -28.75 0.47
N PRO A 570 4.01 -29.78 0.92
CA PRO A 570 4.50 -30.84 0.03
C PRO A 570 3.40 -31.60 -0.73
N GLY A 571 2.16 -31.57 -0.23
CA GLY A 571 1.01 -32.16 -0.92
C GLY A 571 0.50 -31.35 -2.12
N VAL A 572 0.85 -30.07 -2.24
CA VAL A 572 0.31 -29.18 -3.29
C VAL A 572 0.70 -29.62 -4.71
N PRO A 573 1.97 -29.94 -5.03
CA PRO A 573 2.34 -30.42 -6.37
C PRO A 573 1.57 -31.68 -6.77
N ILE A 574 1.34 -32.59 -5.80
CA ILE A 574 0.56 -33.83 -6.01
C ILE A 574 -0.89 -33.48 -6.31
N PHE A 575 -1.50 -32.58 -5.53
CA PHE A 575 -2.85 -32.11 -5.76
C PHE A 575 -3.01 -31.48 -7.16
N LEU A 576 -2.09 -30.59 -7.57
CA LEU A 576 -2.13 -29.95 -8.89
C LEU A 576 -1.98 -30.95 -10.03
N ARG A 577 -1.13 -31.99 -9.88
CA ARG A 577 -1.01 -33.08 -10.86
C ARG A 577 -2.34 -33.80 -11.09
N HIS A 578 -3.10 -34.05 -10.03
CA HIS A 578 -4.43 -34.65 -10.13
C HIS A 578 -5.45 -33.67 -10.72
N ALA A 579 -5.38 -32.39 -10.32
CA ALA A 579 -6.28 -31.35 -10.83
C ALA A 579 -6.10 -31.11 -12.35
N LEU A 580 -4.89 -31.29 -12.89
CA LEU A 580 -4.62 -31.29 -14.34
C LEU A 580 -5.34 -32.40 -15.11
N GLN A 581 -5.89 -33.41 -14.44
CA GLN A 581 -6.61 -34.53 -15.06
C GLN A 581 -8.10 -34.51 -14.69
N HIS A 582 -8.57 -33.41 -14.10
CA HIS A 582 -9.95 -33.30 -13.62
C HIS A 582 -10.96 -33.30 -14.78
N PRO A 583 -12.16 -33.93 -14.62
CA PRO A 583 -13.18 -33.96 -15.68
C PRO A 583 -13.61 -32.57 -16.16
N GLN A 584 -13.70 -31.61 -15.23
CA GLN A 584 -14.03 -30.23 -15.55
C GLN A 584 -12.81 -29.50 -16.11
N GLU A 585 -12.96 -28.94 -17.30
CA GLU A 585 -11.98 -28.11 -18.00
C GLU A 585 -11.45 -26.95 -17.15
N GLU A 586 -12.33 -26.21 -16.47
CA GLU A 586 -11.97 -25.06 -15.65
C GLU A 586 -10.91 -25.41 -14.60
N ILE A 587 -11.07 -26.55 -13.94
CA ILE A 587 -10.11 -27.02 -12.93
C ILE A 587 -8.76 -27.36 -13.57
N ARG A 588 -8.76 -27.99 -14.76
CA ARG A 588 -7.50 -28.27 -15.48
C ARG A 588 -6.79 -26.99 -15.90
N THR A 589 -7.54 -25.99 -16.41
CA THR A 589 -7.01 -24.68 -16.80
C THR A 589 -6.36 -23.97 -15.61
N LEU A 590 -7.05 -23.87 -14.47
CA LEU A 590 -6.51 -23.21 -13.29
C LEU A 590 -5.36 -24.00 -12.65
N ALA A 591 -5.40 -25.33 -12.69
CA ALA A 591 -4.29 -26.17 -12.22
C ALA A 591 -3.01 -25.96 -13.05
N ALA A 592 -3.13 -25.83 -14.38
CA ALA A 592 -2.00 -25.51 -15.24
C ALA A 592 -1.38 -24.16 -14.88
N ARG A 593 -2.22 -23.13 -14.67
CA ARG A 593 -1.75 -21.80 -14.21
C ARG A 593 -1.10 -21.86 -12.83
N ALA A 594 -1.70 -22.59 -11.89
CA ALA A 594 -1.17 -22.74 -10.54
C ALA A 594 0.16 -23.51 -10.49
N MET A 595 0.38 -24.47 -11.41
CA MET A 595 1.65 -25.19 -11.53
C MET A 595 2.82 -24.25 -11.83
N ALA A 596 2.61 -23.22 -12.65
CA ALA A 596 3.65 -22.24 -12.97
C ALA A 596 4.17 -21.50 -11.72
N MET A 597 3.27 -21.26 -10.75
CA MET A 597 3.60 -20.62 -9.48
C MET A 597 4.45 -21.51 -8.55
N LEU A 598 4.51 -22.83 -8.77
CA LEU A 598 5.37 -23.75 -7.99
C LEU A 598 6.86 -23.66 -8.36
N ARG A 599 7.20 -23.09 -9.52
CA ARG A 599 8.59 -22.88 -9.97
C ARG A 599 9.39 -24.19 -10.01
N GLU A 600 10.49 -24.30 -9.28
CA GLU A 600 11.35 -25.51 -9.23
C GLU A 600 10.60 -26.77 -8.77
N ARG A 601 9.49 -26.61 -8.04
CA ARG A 601 8.64 -27.72 -7.59
C ARG A 601 7.58 -28.12 -8.62
N ALA A 602 7.49 -27.39 -9.73
CA ALA A 602 6.53 -27.67 -10.78
C ALA A 602 6.91 -28.91 -11.57
N GLU A 603 5.90 -29.71 -11.93
CA GLU A 603 6.10 -30.89 -12.75
C GLU A 603 5.86 -30.58 -14.24
N LEU A 604 6.94 -30.56 -15.02
CA LEU A 604 6.89 -30.27 -16.45
C LEU A 604 6.07 -31.30 -17.24
N SER A 605 6.17 -32.59 -16.89
CA SER A 605 5.50 -33.67 -17.63
C SER A 605 3.97 -33.52 -17.67
N GLY A 606 3.37 -33.00 -16.59
CA GLY A 606 1.93 -32.72 -16.53
C GLY A 606 1.52 -31.59 -17.46
N LEU A 607 2.30 -30.50 -17.47
CA LEU A 607 2.06 -29.35 -18.35
C LEU A 607 2.27 -29.70 -19.83
N ILE A 608 3.31 -30.48 -20.16
CA ILE A 608 3.57 -30.93 -21.53
C ILE A 608 2.39 -31.76 -22.05
N ARG A 609 1.82 -32.64 -21.23
CA ARG A 609 0.61 -33.39 -21.62
C ARG A 609 -0.60 -32.48 -21.84
N ALA A 610 -0.74 -31.44 -21.02
CA ALA A 610 -1.84 -30.48 -21.13
C ALA A 610 -1.81 -29.62 -22.40
N LEU A 611 -0.65 -29.50 -23.08
CA LEU A 611 -0.56 -28.91 -24.42
C LEU A 611 -1.37 -29.68 -25.47
N GLY A 612 -1.67 -30.96 -25.22
CA GLY A 612 -2.51 -31.80 -26.08
C GLY A 612 -3.96 -31.95 -25.60
N ASP A 613 -4.43 -31.13 -24.65
CA ASP A 613 -5.80 -31.22 -24.13
C ASP A 613 -6.84 -30.89 -25.20
N SER A 614 -8.01 -31.52 -25.10
CA SER A 614 -9.18 -31.24 -25.94
C SER A 614 -9.64 -29.78 -25.87
N SER A 615 -9.56 -29.15 -24.70
CA SER A 615 -9.91 -27.74 -24.50
C SER A 615 -8.75 -26.83 -24.89
N GLU A 616 -9.07 -25.85 -25.73
CA GLU A 616 -8.19 -24.75 -26.08
C GLU A 616 -7.71 -23.97 -24.84
N ARG A 617 -8.61 -23.68 -23.88
CA ARG A 617 -8.28 -22.95 -22.66
C ARG A 617 -7.20 -23.65 -21.84
N VAL A 618 -7.25 -24.99 -21.79
CA VAL A 618 -6.24 -25.80 -21.10
C VAL A 618 -4.91 -25.77 -21.85
N ARG A 619 -4.92 -25.92 -23.18
CA ARG A 619 -3.69 -25.84 -24.00
C ARG A 619 -2.99 -24.48 -23.85
N THR A 620 -3.75 -23.39 -23.93
CA THR A 620 -3.22 -22.02 -23.73
C THR A 620 -2.66 -21.84 -22.33
N ALA A 621 -3.36 -22.28 -21.29
CA ALA A 621 -2.87 -22.20 -19.92
C ALA A 621 -1.58 -23.01 -19.70
N ALA A 622 -1.44 -24.16 -20.35
CA ALA A 622 -0.23 -24.98 -20.29
C ALA A 622 0.95 -24.31 -21.00
N ALA A 623 0.76 -23.75 -22.19
CA ALA A 623 1.79 -22.99 -22.90
C ALA A 623 2.24 -21.78 -22.08
N HIS A 624 1.29 -21.02 -21.52
CA HIS A 624 1.60 -19.88 -20.66
C HIS A 624 2.38 -20.31 -19.42
N ALA A 625 1.97 -21.39 -18.75
CA ALA A 625 2.64 -21.92 -17.57
C ALA A 625 4.09 -22.34 -17.87
N LEU A 626 4.33 -23.00 -19.01
CA LEU A 626 5.69 -23.34 -19.45
C LEU A 626 6.53 -22.08 -19.72
N GLY A 627 5.93 -21.04 -20.30
CA GLY A 627 6.57 -19.74 -20.50
C GLY A 627 6.98 -19.08 -19.17
N GLU A 628 6.09 -19.07 -18.19
CA GLU A 628 6.36 -18.51 -16.85
C GLU A 628 7.43 -19.29 -16.07
N LEU A 629 7.49 -20.61 -16.26
CA LEU A 629 8.53 -21.46 -15.66
C LEU A 629 9.91 -21.13 -16.23
N GLY A 630 10.01 -20.91 -17.55
CA GLY A 630 11.23 -20.45 -18.21
C GLY A 630 12.45 -21.39 -18.08
N THR A 631 12.25 -22.62 -17.59
CA THR A 631 13.31 -23.63 -17.50
C THR A 631 13.74 -24.10 -18.89
N PRO A 632 14.98 -24.61 -19.07
CA PRO A 632 15.42 -25.15 -20.36
C PRO A 632 14.44 -26.17 -20.97
N GLY A 633 13.94 -27.11 -20.16
CA GLY A 633 12.95 -28.09 -20.64
C GLY A 633 11.58 -27.50 -20.99
N ALA A 634 11.18 -26.40 -20.34
CA ALA A 634 9.95 -25.69 -20.70
C ALA A 634 10.11 -24.90 -22.01
N LEU A 635 11.29 -24.30 -22.23
CA LEU A 635 11.64 -23.64 -23.50
C LEU A 635 11.66 -24.64 -24.65
N GLU A 636 12.27 -25.81 -24.47
CA GLU A 636 12.28 -26.89 -25.47
C GLU A 636 10.86 -27.32 -25.84
N ALA A 637 9.98 -27.50 -24.86
CA ALA A 637 8.57 -27.84 -25.10
C ALA A 637 7.84 -26.74 -25.89
N LEU A 638 8.08 -25.46 -25.58
CA LEU A 638 7.48 -24.34 -26.32
C LEU A 638 8.02 -24.23 -27.75
N ILE A 639 9.31 -24.48 -27.96
CA ILE A 639 9.93 -24.51 -29.30
C ILE A 639 9.30 -25.61 -30.15
N GLN A 640 9.13 -26.81 -29.58
CA GLN A 640 8.47 -27.91 -30.28
C GLN A 640 7.03 -27.55 -30.67
N VAL A 641 6.28 -26.91 -29.78
CA VAL A 641 4.92 -26.46 -30.08
C VAL A 641 4.91 -25.39 -31.18
N LEU A 642 5.86 -24.45 -31.14
CA LEU A 642 5.98 -23.40 -32.15
C LEU A 642 6.21 -23.96 -33.55
N THR A 643 6.91 -25.09 -33.69
CA THR A 643 7.24 -25.73 -34.98
C THR A 643 6.23 -26.79 -35.41
N GLU A 644 5.70 -27.59 -34.48
CA GLU A 644 4.90 -28.78 -34.77
C GLU A 644 3.42 -28.65 -34.36
N GLY A 645 3.06 -27.64 -33.57
CA GLY A 645 1.70 -27.45 -33.05
C GLY A 645 0.67 -27.04 -34.12
N ASP A 646 -0.60 -26.99 -33.72
CA ASP A 646 -1.64 -26.37 -34.53
C ASP A 646 -1.47 -24.83 -34.60
N ASP A 647 -2.07 -24.18 -35.59
CA ASP A 647 -1.84 -22.75 -35.87
C ASP A 647 -2.09 -21.84 -34.66
N LEU A 648 -3.13 -22.14 -33.86
CA LEU A 648 -3.46 -21.36 -32.68
C LEU A 648 -2.44 -21.60 -31.56
N LEU A 649 -2.09 -22.86 -31.30
CA LEU A 649 -1.15 -23.23 -30.25
C LEU A 649 0.27 -22.74 -30.57
N ARG A 650 0.65 -22.65 -31.86
CA ARG A 650 1.91 -21.99 -32.28
C ARG A 650 1.94 -20.53 -31.87
N VAL A 651 0.86 -19.80 -32.10
CA VAL A 651 0.75 -18.38 -31.69
C VAL A 651 0.89 -18.26 -30.18
N GLU A 652 0.24 -19.13 -29.41
CA GLU A 652 0.35 -19.11 -27.95
C GLU A 652 1.74 -19.51 -27.45
N ALA A 653 2.43 -20.44 -28.10
CA ALA A 653 3.82 -20.75 -27.80
C ALA A 653 4.74 -19.55 -28.10
N ALA A 654 4.54 -18.87 -29.23
CA ALA A 654 5.31 -17.66 -29.55
C ALA A 654 5.09 -16.52 -28.54
N ARG A 655 3.83 -16.28 -28.13
CA ARG A 655 3.50 -15.31 -27.09
C ARG A 655 4.11 -15.68 -25.74
N SER A 656 4.10 -16.97 -25.39
CA SER A 656 4.71 -17.47 -24.16
C SER A 656 6.24 -17.32 -24.18
N LEU A 657 6.88 -17.59 -25.32
CA LEU A 657 8.32 -17.35 -25.54
C LEU A 657 8.68 -15.85 -25.44
N ALA A 658 7.81 -14.94 -25.88
CA ALA A 658 8.06 -13.50 -25.71
C ALA A 658 8.20 -13.09 -24.23
N ARG A 659 7.60 -13.86 -23.30
CA ARG A 659 7.59 -13.60 -21.85
C ARG A 659 8.70 -14.33 -21.09
N THR A 660 9.45 -15.24 -21.72
CA THR A 660 10.52 -16.02 -21.07
C THR A 660 11.87 -15.29 -20.95
N GLY A 661 11.94 -14.03 -21.42
CA GLY A 661 13.15 -13.19 -21.34
C GLY A 661 14.02 -13.28 -22.58
N GLU A 662 15.34 -13.17 -22.41
CA GLU A 662 16.28 -13.03 -23.54
C GLU A 662 16.36 -14.28 -24.42
N GLU A 663 16.31 -15.48 -23.82
CA GLU A 663 16.35 -16.73 -24.60
C GLU A 663 15.11 -16.89 -25.48
N GLY A 664 13.91 -16.58 -24.95
CA GLY A 664 12.70 -16.57 -25.76
C GLY A 664 12.70 -15.52 -26.86
N ARG A 665 13.28 -14.35 -26.61
CA ARG A 665 13.46 -13.30 -27.64
C ARG A 665 14.37 -13.78 -28.78
N LYS A 666 15.48 -14.45 -28.47
CA LYS A 666 16.36 -15.06 -29.48
C LYS A 666 15.62 -16.10 -30.31
N VAL A 667 14.87 -17.00 -29.66
CA VAL A 667 14.04 -18.00 -30.35
C VAL A 667 13.05 -17.34 -31.30
N LEU A 668 12.39 -16.25 -30.88
CA LEU A 668 11.46 -15.53 -31.75
C LEU A 668 12.15 -14.83 -32.93
N GLN A 669 13.36 -14.29 -32.74
CA GLN A 669 14.16 -13.72 -33.82
C GLN A 669 14.52 -14.79 -34.86
N GLU A 670 14.95 -15.97 -34.42
CA GLU A 670 15.24 -17.10 -35.30
C GLU A 670 13.98 -17.60 -36.01
N ALA A 671 12.85 -17.66 -35.31
CA ALA A 671 11.56 -18.10 -35.85
C ALA A 671 11.03 -17.17 -36.95
N MET A 672 11.39 -15.88 -36.96
CA MET A 672 11.05 -14.95 -38.05
C MET A 672 11.79 -15.23 -39.36
N GLU A 673 12.87 -16.02 -39.33
CA GLU A 673 13.62 -16.44 -40.53
C GLU A 673 13.30 -17.90 -40.93
N HIS A 674 12.33 -18.53 -40.25
CA HIS A 674 11.98 -19.93 -40.46
C HIS A 674 11.35 -20.18 -41.84
N PRO A 675 11.65 -21.32 -42.51
CA PRO A 675 11.10 -21.63 -43.84
C PRO A 675 9.58 -21.76 -43.86
N ASP A 676 9.00 -22.36 -42.81
CA ASP A 676 7.54 -22.45 -42.63
C ASP A 676 6.95 -21.08 -42.26
N PHE A 677 6.02 -20.60 -43.08
CA PHE A 677 5.34 -19.32 -42.90
C PHE A 677 4.41 -19.30 -41.69
N LEU A 678 3.89 -20.45 -41.23
CA LEU A 678 3.08 -20.52 -40.01
C LEU A 678 3.93 -20.24 -38.77
N VAL A 679 5.18 -20.69 -38.76
CA VAL A 679 6.15 -20.38 -37.68
C VAL A 679 6.47 -18.88 -37.68
N ARG A 680 6.76 -18.29 -38.85
CA ARG A 680 6.99 -16.84 -38.96
C ARG A 680 5.77 -16.01 -38.53
N ARG A 681 4.56 -16.45 -38.93
CA ARG A 681 3.30 -15.83 -38.51
C ARG A 681 3.15 -15.84 -36.99
N ALA A 682 3.38 -16.98 -36.35
CA ALA A 682 3.33 -17.09 -34.89
C ALA A 682 4.38 -16.19 -34.22
N ALA A 683 5.61 -16.20 -34.73
CA ALA A 683 6.69 -15.35 -34.25
C ALA A 683 6.34 -13.86 -34.33
N ALA A 684 5.68 -13.41 -35.40
CA ALA A 684 5.19 -12.03 -35.53
C ALA A 684 4.21 -11.65 -34.41
N TYR A 685 3.29 -12.53 -34.03
CA TYR A 685 2.42 -12.28 -32.87
C TYR A 685 3.20 -12.25 -31.55
N GLY A 686 4.19 -13.13 -31.36
CA GLY A 686 5.07 -13.11 -30.20
C GLY A 686 5.87 -11.80 -30.09
N LEU A 687 6.44 -11.31 -31.19
CA LEU A 687 7.17 -10.04 -31.24
C LEU A 687 6.29 -8.83 -30.90
N GLY A 688 4.98 -8.89 -31.20
CA GLY A 688 4.00 -7.87 -30.81
C GLY A 688 4.01 -7.58 -29.31
N GLU A 689 4.19 -8.62 -28.49
CA GLU A 689 4.19 -8.56 -27.02
C GLU A 689 5.48 -7.98 -26.41
N ILE A 690 6.57 -7.87 -27.18
CA ILE A 690 7.89 -7.47 -26.64
C ILE A 690 8.06 -5.96 -26.72
N PRO A 691 8.07 -5.20 -25.61
CA PRO A 691 8.09 -3.73 -25.60
C PRO A 691 9.47 -3.11 -25.96
N ALA A 692 10.17 -3.66 -26.95
CA ALA A 692 11.46 -3.18 -27.44
C ALA A 692 11.39 -2.59 -28.86
N LEU A 693 12.25 -1.61 -29.16
CA LEU A 693 12.34 -0.97 -30.48
C LEU A 693 12.69 -1.98 -31.59
N TRP A 694 13.63 -2.88 -31.34
CA TRP A 694 14.04 -3.89 -32.32
C TRP A 694 12.90 -4.82 -32.72
N ALA A 695 11.99 -5.15 -31.80
CA ALA A 695 10.83 -6.00 -32.09
C ALA A 695 9.86 -5.28 -33.04
N ARG A 696 9.64 -3.98 -32.81
CA ARG A 696 8.88 -3.11 -33.71
C ARG A 696 9.52 -3.05 -35.10
N GLU A 697 10.82 -2.80 -35.18
CA GLU A 697 11.55 -2.72 -36.46
C GLU A 697 11.45 -4.03 -37.25
N MET A 698 11.52 -5.19 -36.57
CA MET A 698 11.36 -6.50 -37.18
C MET A 698 9.94 -6.73 -37.72
N LEU A 699 8.90 -6.29 -37.00
CA LEU A 699 7.52 -6.31 -37.50
C LEU A 699 7.35 -5.40 -38.73
N GLU A 700 7.89 -4.18 -38.70
CA GLU A 700 7.86 -3.24 -39.83
C GLU A 700 8.61 -3.77 -41.06
N LYS A 701 9.71 -4.50 -40.86
CA LYS A 701 10.41 -5.24 -41.92
C LYS A 701 9.52 -6.35 -42.48
N ALA A 702 8.94 -7.20 -41.63
CA ALA A 702 8.08 -8.30 -42.04
C ALA A 702 6.87 -7.83 -42.87
N ILE A 703 6.26 -6.70 -42.49
CA ILE A 703 5.16 -6.07 -43.24
C ILE A 703 5.57 -5.70 -44.68
N ARG A 704 6.82 -5.29 -44.90
CA ARG A 704 7.32 -4.85 -46.22
C ARG A 704 7.90 -5.99 -47.05
N GLU A 705 8.59 -6.92 -46.42
CA GLU A 705 9.52 -7.85 -47.08
C GLU A 705 9.09 -9.32 -47.02
N ASP A 706 8.17 -9.73 -46.12
CA ASP A 706 7.76 -11.13 -46.06
C ASP A 706 7.01 -11.54 -47.34
N ARG A 707 7.34 -12.73 -47.86
CA ARG A 707 6.78 -13.28 -49.09
C ARG A 707 5.29 -13.58 -48.93
N GLU A 708 4.88 -14.06 -47.76
CA GLU A 708 3.53 -14.53 -47.51
C GLU A 708 2.63 -13.44 -46.95
N TRP A 709 1.47 -13.25 -47.60
CA TRP A 709 0.50 -12.23 -47.19
C TRP A 709 0.04 -12.42 -45.74
N ILE A 710 -0.12 -13.66 -45.29
CA ILE A 710 -0.61 -13.96 -43.94
C ILE A 710 0.37 -13.50 -42.85
N VAL A 711 1.68 -13.55 -43.11
CA VAL A 711 2.71 -13.07 -42.17
C VAL A 711 2.72 -11.54 -42.14
N ARG A 712 2.62 -10.88 -43.30
CA ARG A 712 2.49 -9.42 -43.37
C ARG A 712 1.26 -8.91 -42.60
N SER A 713 0.13 -9.60 -42.75
CA SER A 713 -1.10 -9.27 -42.04
C SER A 713 -0.96 -9.48 -40.53
N ALA A 714 -0.35 -10.58 -40.09
CA ALA A 714 -0.09 -10.83 -38.67
C ALA A 714 0.85 -9.79 -38.06
N ALA A 715 1.93 -9.42 -38.75
CA ALA A 715 2.85 -8.39 -38.29
C ALA A 715 2.18 -7.01 -38.18
N SER A 716 1.31 -6.66 -39.14
CA SER A 716 0.51 -5.43 -39.08
C SER A 716 -0.48 -5.44 -37.91
N ALA A 717 -1.14 -6.58 -37.65
CA ALA A 717 -2.07 -6.71 -36.53
C ALA A 717 -1.34 -6.63 -35.17
N ALA A 718 -0.19 -7.29 -35.05
CA ALA A 718 0.66 -7.24 -33.86
C ALA A 718 1.15 -5.81 -33.57
N LEU A 719 1.55 -5.05 -34.61
CA LEU A 719 1.94 -3.65 -34.48
C LEU A 719 0.77 -2.77 -34.01
N ALA A 720 -0.42 -2.93 -34.61
CA ALA A 720 -1.60 -2.16 -34.26
C ALA A 720 -2.07 -2.43 -32.82
N GLU A 721 -2.06 -3.69 -32.39
CA GLU A 721 -2.43 -4.07 -31.02
C GLU A 721 -1.42 -3.50 -30.01
N ARG A 722 -0.12 -3.56 -30.32
CA ARG A 722 0.93 -2.93 -29.53
C ARG A 722 0.70 -1.41 -29.38
N GLU A 723 0.38 -0.71 -30.47
CA GLU A 723 0.12 0.74 -30.43
C GLU A 723 -1.15 1.08 -29.63
N LYS A 724 -2.16 0.22 -29.69
CA LYS A 724 -3.38 0.34 -28.90
C LYS A 724 -3.09 0.15 -27.40
N GLN A 725 -2.30 -0.86 -27.03
CA GLN A 725 -1.88 -1.13 -25.66
C GLN A 725 -0.91 -0.06 -25.12
N ALA A 726 -0.13 0.59 -25.99
CA ALA A 726 0.80 1.64 -25.61
C ALA A 726 0.12 2.96 -25.20
N LYS A 727 -1.17 3.18 -25.48
CA LYS A 727 -1.90 4.36 -25.02
C LYS A 727 -2.28 4.19 -23.54
N PRO A 728 -1.68 4.95 -22.61
CA PRO A 728 -1.99 4.79 -21.19
C PRO A 728 -3.43 5.21 -20.90
N THR A 729 -4.16 4.36 -20.20
CA THR A 729 -5.46 4.74 -19.63
C THR A 729 -5.19 5.62 -18.41
N LEU A 730 -5.49 6.91 -18.54
CA LEU A 730 -5.36 7.85 -17.42
C LEU A 730 -6.50 7.64 -16.43
N VAL A 731 -6.26 8.01 -15.17
CA VAL A 731 -7.31 8.00 -14.14
C VAL A 731 -8.26 9.17 -14.40
N HIS A 732 -9.56 8.90 -14.44
CA HIS A 732 -10.62 9.89 -14.67
C HIS A 732 -11.43 10.17 -13.40
N ALA A 733 -12.16 11.28 -13.39
CA ALA A 733 -13.09 11.61 -12.31
C ALA A 733 -14.17 10.53 -12.17
N PRO A 734 -14.72 10.29 -10.97
CA PRO A 734 -15.81 9.32 -10.81
C PRO A 734 -17.04 9.76 -11.62
N PRO A 735 -17.78 8.83 -12.27
CA PRO A 735 -18.94 9.19 -13.07
C PRO A 735 -20.07 9.74 -12.19
N VAL A 736 -20.68 10.84 -12.61
CA VAL A 736 -21.89 11.37 -11.97
C VAL A 736 -23.10 10.71 -12.62
N VAL A 737 -23.78 9.80 -11.90
CA VAL A 737 -24.85 8.94 -12.44
C VAL A 737 -25.95 9.74 -13.15
N SER A 738 -26.34 10.90 -12.59
CA SER A 738 -27.37 11.76 -13.17
C SER A 738 -26.96 12.47 -14.47
N GLU A 739 -25.67 12.49 -14.80
CA GLU A 739 -25.12 13.17 -15.99
C GLU A 739 -24.69 12.17 -17.09
N MET A 740 -24.89 10.87 -16.86
CA MET A 740 -24.48 9.84 -17.80
C MET A 740 -25.38 9.83 -19.04
N ALA A 741 -24.84 10.28 -20.18
CA ALA A 741 -25.58 10.42 -21.43
C ALA A 741 -26.32 9.13 -21.85
N TRP A 742 -25.68 7.96 -21.71
CA TRP A 742 -26.32 6.69 -22.05
C TRP A 742 -27.49 6.34 -21.14
N LEU A 743 -27.39 6.64 -19.84
CA LEU A 743 -28.45 6.33 -18.88
C LEU A 743 -29.64 7.27 -19.08
N ILE A 744 -29.38 8.55 -19.38
CA ILE A 744 -30.39 9.54 -19.75
C ILE A 744 -31.14 9.08 -21.00
N ALA A 745 -30.42 8.66 -22.05
CA ALA A 745 -31.02 8.15 -23.28
C ALA A 745 -31.88 6.89 -23.01
N TRP A 746 -31.33 5.92 -22.27
CA TRP A 746 -32.02 4.67 -21.94
C TRP A 746 -33.30 4.89 -21.12
N ALA A 747 -33.28 5.83 -20.17
CA ALA A 747 -34.45 6.21 -19.38
C ALA A 747 -35.49 6.99 -20.21
N ALA A 748 -35.04 7.90 -21.08
CA ALA A 748 -35.91 8.70 -21.94
C ALA A 748 -36.71 7.84 -22.93
N GLU A 749 -36.11 6.77 -23.47
CA GLU A 749 -36.81 5.77 -24.31
C GLU A 749 -38.00 5.11 -23.61
N ARG A 750 -38.01 5.13 -22.27
CA ARG A 750 -39.06 4.56 -21.41
C ARG A 750 -40.00 5.62 -20.83
N GLY A 751 -39.87 6.88 -21.25
CA GLY A 751 -40.66 7.99 -20.74
C GLY A 751 -40.28 8.41 -19.30
N GLU A 752 -39.09 8.02 -18.84
CA GLU A 752 -38.58 8.33 -17.50
C GLU A 752 -37.48 9.40 -17.56
N GLY A 753 -37.35 10.17 -16.48
CA GLY A 753 -36.21 11.06 -16.27
C GLY A 753 -35.19 10.44 -15.29
N VAL A 754 -33.92 10.79 -15.44
CA VAL A 754 -32.90 10.46 -14.43
C VAL A 754 -32.88 11.56 -13.38
N GLY A 755 -33.30 11.23 -12.15
CA GLY A 755 -33.31 12.17 -11.02
C GLY A 755 -31.90 12.56 -10.57
N LEU A 756 -31.78 13.60 -9.75
CA LEU A 756 -30.49 14.01 -9.18
C LEU A 756 -30.07 13.13 -7.99
N GLY A 757 -28.77 13.00 -7.78
CA GLY A 757 -28.19 12.30 -6.62
C GLY A 757 -28.66 10.85 -6.51
N GLY A 758 -29.16 10.46 -5.33
CA GLY A 758 -29.60 9.09 -5.06
C GLY A 758 -30.72 8.59 -5.98
N ALA A 759 -31.59 9.48 -6.48
CA ALA A 759 -32.69 9.08 -7.37
C ALA A 759 -32.19 8.58 -8.74
N ALA A 760 -30.97 8.95 -9.15
CA ALA A 760 -30.35 8.49 -10.40
C ALA A 760 -30.08 6.97 -10.40
N PHE A 761 -29.91 6.36 -9.23
CA PHE A 761 -29.65 4.93 -9.10
C PHE A 761 -30.89 4.07 -9.42
N GLY A 762 -32.11 4.63 -9.34
CA GLY A 762 -33.33 3.91 -9.71
C GLY A 762 -33.32 3.42 -11.16
N PRO A 763 -33.19 4.31 -12.16
CA PRO A 763 -33.01 3.92 -13.56
C PRO A 763 -31.80 3.01 -13.78
N LEU A 764 -30.68 3.25 -13.08
CA LEU A 764 -29.47 2.42 -13.21
C LEU A 764 -29.69 0.97 -12.79
N LEU A 765 -30.39 0.76 -11.66
CA LEU A 765 -30.73 -0.58 -11.16
C LEU A 765 -31.72 -1.29 -12.09
N ARG A 766 -32.68 -0.56 -12.69
CA ARG A 766 -33.53 -1.13 -13.74
C ARG A 766 -32.73 -1.49 -14.98
N ALA A 767 -31.80 -0.65 -15.41
CA ALA A 767 -30.93 -0.91 -16.55
C ALA A 767 -30.09 -2.18 -16.37
N LEU A 768 -29.65 -2.48 -15.13
CA LEU A 768 -28.96 -3.73 -14.81
C LEU A 768 -29.82 -4.99 -14.98
N VAL A 769 -31.15 -4.88 -14.91
CA VAL A 769 -32.08 -6.01 -14.98
C VAL A 769 -32.75 -6.11 -16.35
N GLU A 770 -33.27 -4.99 -16.86
CA GLU A 770 -34.11 -4.90 -18.06
C GLU A 770 -33.32 -4.52 -19.31
N GLY A 771 -32.06 -4.10 -19.16
CA GLY A 771 -31.19 -3.73 -20.27
C GLY A 771 -30.83 -4.91 -21.17
N ASN A 772 -30.43 -4.63 -22.41
CA ASN A 772 -29.69 -5.60 -23.22
C ASN A 772 -28.29 -5.83 -22.60
N ALA A 773 -27.55 -6.85 -23.07
CA ALA A 773 -26.28 -7.22 -22.45
C ALA A 773 -25.28 -6.04 -22.31
N PRO A 774 -25.06 -5.18 -23.34
CA PRO A 774 -24.19 -4.01 -23.20
C PRO A 774 -24.68 -2.99 -22.16
N VAL A 775 -26.00 -2.75 -22.06
CA VAL A 775 -26.55 -1.85 -21.03
C VAL A 775 -26.41 -2.45 -19.63
N ARG A 776 -26.67 -3.75 -19.45
CA ARG A 776 -26.46 -4.41 -18.15
C ARG A 776 -24.99 -4.39 -17.74
N LEU A 777 -24.09 -4.57 -18.70
CA LEU A 777 -22.64 -4.45 -18.51
C LEU A 777 -22.26 -3.04 -18.02
N ALA A 778 -22.69 -2.01 -18.74
CA ALA A 778 -22.45 -0.60 -18.38
C ALA A 778 -23.04 -0.26 -16.99
N ALA A 779 -24.22 -0.80 -16.66
CA ALA A 779 -24.83 -0.62 -15.35
C ALA A 779 -24.01 -1.27 -14.23
N ALA A 780 -23.55 -2.51 -14.42
CA ALA A 780 -22.69 -3.21 -13.46
C ALA A 780 -21.35 -2.48 -13.25
N GLN A 781 -20.72 -2.00 -14.33
CA GLN A 781 -19.49 -1.17 -14.26
C GLN A 781 -19.73 0.11 -13.46
N THR A 782 -20.84 0.81 -13.73
CA THR A 782 -21.21 2.05 -13.02
C THR A 782 -21.36 1.80 -11.52
N LEU A 783 -22.04 0.70 -11.14
CA LEU A 783 -22.18 0.33 -9.74
C LEU A 783 -20.85 -0.06 -9.09
N GLY A 784 -19.90 -0.63 -9.83
CA GLY A 784 -18.54 -0.84 -9.32
C GLY A 784 -17.81 0.49 -9.03
N LEU A 785 -18.04 1.52 -9.84
CA LEU A 785 -17.41 2.84 -9.68
C LEU A 785 -18.03 3.67 -8.55
N VAL A 786 -19.37 3.75 -8.48
CA VAL A 786 -20.08 4.69 -7.58
C VAL A 786 -21.19 4.05 -6.76
N GLY A 787 -21.28 2.72 -6.74
CA GLY A 787 -22.26 1.99 -5.95
C GLY A 787 -22.09 2.20 -4.44
N ARG A 788 -23.16 1.88 -3.71
CA ARG A 788 -23.33 1.98 -2.26
C ARG A 788 -23.72 0.61 -1.71
N PRO A 789 -23.67 0.38 -0.38
CA PRO A 789 -23.96 -0.94 0.20
C PRO A 789 -25.33 -1.48 -0.20
N GLU A 790 -26.35 -0.61 -0.32
CA GLU A 790 -27.70 -0.97 -0.77
C GLU A 790 -27.78 -1.55 -2.19
N HIS A 791 -26.75 -1.34 -3.03
CA HIS A 791 -26.68 -1.89 -4.39
C HIS A 791 -26.05 -3.29 -4.46
N ALA A 792 -25.47 -3.78 -3.35
CA ALA A 792 -24.76 -5.06 -3.32
C ALA A 792 -25.65 -6.25 -3.73
N ASP A 793 -26.92 -6.25 -3.30
CA ASP A 793 -27.87 -7.31 -3.63
C ASP A 793 -28.23 -7.35 -5.12
N ALA A 794 -28.27 -6.20 -5.78
CA ALA A 794 -28.52 -6.12 -7.22
C ALA A 794 -27.34 -6.72 -8.01
N LEU A 795 -26.11 -6.40 -7.62
CA LEU A 795 -24.91 -6.99 -8.19
C LEU A 795 -24.82 -8.50 -7.90
N ARG A 796 -25.23 -8.94 -6.70
CA ARG A 796 -25.27 -10.36 -6.34
C ARG A 796 -26.20 -11.14 -7.26
N LYS A 797 -27.38 -10.61 -7.58
CA LYS A 797 -28.31 -11.23 -8.54
C LYS A 797 -27.73 -11.28 -9.95
N ALA A 798 -26.99 -10.24 -10.35
CA ALA A 798 -26.33 -10.18 -11.66
C ALA A 798 -25.15 -11.16 -11.81
N LEU A 799 -24.69 -11.83 -10.75
CA LEU A 799 -23.70 -12.92 -10.86
C LEU A 799 -24.23 -14.12 -11.66
N SER A 800 -25.54 -14.29 -11.72
CA SER A 800 -26.21 -15.33 -12.50
C SER A 800 -26.74 -14.83 -13.86
N ASP A 801 -26.22 -13.70 -14.35
CA ASP A 801 -26.61 -13.15 -15.65
C ASP A 801 -26.27 -14.15 -16.78
N PRO A 802 -27.14 -14.32 -17.79
CA PRO A 802 -26.87 -15.21 -18.92
C PRO A 802 -25.65 -14.77 -19.76
N SER A 803 -25.26 -13.50 -19.71
CA SER A 803 -24.03 -13.01 -20.34
C SER A 803 -22.84 -13.21 -19.39
N PRO A 804 -21.81 -13.99 -19.79
CA PRO A 804 -20.61 -14.18 -18.98
C PRO A 804 -19.88 -12.87 -18.65
N GLU A 805 -19.91 -11.90 -19.57
CA GLU A 805 -19.27 -10.60 -19.37
C GLU A 805 -19.99 -9.75 -18.31
N VAL A 806 -21.33 -9.78 -18.31
CA VAL A 806 -22.13 -9.09 -17.28
C VAL A 806 -21.89 -9.76 -15.93
N ALA A 807 -21.94 -11.09 -15.84
CA ALA A 807 -21.69 -11.83 -14.61
C ALA A 807 -20.28 -11.57 -14.05
N ARG A 808 -19.26 -11.60 -14.91
CA ARG A 808 -17.86 -11.29 -14.54
C ARG A 808 -17.71 -9.85 -14.06
N THR A 809 -18.37 -8.92 -14.71
CA THR A 809 -18.32 -7.49 -14.33
C THR A 809 -19.06 -7.24 -13.03
N ALA A 810 -20.23 -7.86 -12.84
CA ALA A 810 -20.97 -7.82 -11.58
C ALA A 810 -20.14 -8.39 -10.42
N PHE A 811 -19.39 -9.47 -10.66
CA PHE A 811 -18.46 -10.03 -9.68
C PHE A 811 -17.39 -9.02 -9.25
N TRP A 812 -16.70 -8.38 -10.20
CA TRP A 812 -15.67 -7.40 -9.87
C TRP A 812 -16.23 -6.11 -9.27
N ALA A 813 -17.40 -5.66 -9.73
CA ALA A 813 -18.12 -4.53 -9.14
C ALA A 813 -18.51 -4.81 -7.69
N LEU A 814 -19.03 -6.01 -7.40
CA LEU A 814 -19.38 -6.44 -6.05
C LEU A 814 -18.14 -6.56 -5.16
N ARG A 815 -17.02 -7.01 -5.73
CA ARG A 815 -15.73 -7.06 -5.02
C ARG A 815 -15.24 -5.68 -4.65
N GLU A 816 -15.22 -4.75 -5.61
CA GLU A 816 -14.82 -3.36 -5.38
C GLU A 816 -15.71 -2.71 -4.31
N LEU A 817 -17.02 -2.94 -4.38
CA LEU A 817 -17.96 -2.47 -3.38
C LEU A 817 -17.68 -3.07 -1.99
N SER A 818 -17.35 -4.37 -1.94
CA SER A 818 -17.01 -5.06 -0.69
C SER A 818 -15.72 -4.53 -0.08
N LEU A 819 -14.68 -4.27 -0.88
CA LEU A 819 -13.43 -3.65 -0.40
C LEU A 819 -13.70 -2.24 0.13
N ARG A 820 -14.43 -1.42 -0.64
CA ARG A 820 -14.73 -0.03 -0.29
C ARG A 820 -15.44 0.10 1.07
N TYR A 821 -16.44 -0.75 1.32
CA TYR A 821 -17.30 -0.67 2.51
C TYR A 821 -17.03 -1.73 3.58
N GLY A 822 -16.09 -2.66 3.35
CA GLY A 822 -15.82 -3.78 4.26
C GLY A 822 -16.98 -4.77 4.39
N LEU A 823 -17.73 -5.00 3.31
CA LEU A 823 -18.92 -5.85 3.35
C LEU A 823 -18.53 -7.32 3.44
N GLN A 824 -18.88 -7.98 4.54
CA GLN A 824 -18.94 -9.45 4.59
C GLN A 824 -20.24 -9.88 3.89
N THR A 825 -20.14 -10.36 2.66
CA THR A 825 -21.32 -10.88 1.95
C THR A 825 -21.55 -12.33 2.37
N GLU A 826 -22.51 -12.54 3.27
CA GLU A 826 -22.97 -13.88 3.62
C GLU A 826 -23.50 -14.59 2.38
N LYS A 827 -23.27 -15.91 2.30
CA LYS A 827 -23.92 -16.75 1.31
C LYS A 827 -25.41 -16.77 1.61
N GLY A 828 -26.19 -16.12 0.74
CA GLY A 828 -27.65 -16.26 0.70
C GLY A 828 -28.08 -17.67 0.30
#